data_AF-A0A090WPH9-F1
#
_entry.id   AF-A0A090WPH9-F1
#
_cell.length_a   1.000
_cell.length_b   1.000
_cell.length_c   1.000
_cell.angle_alpha   90.00
_cell.angle_beta   90.00
_cell.angle_gamma   90.00
#
_symmetry.space_group_name_H-M   'P 1'
#
loop_
_entity.id
_entity.type
_entity.pdbx_description
1 polymer ?
#
loop_
_entity_poly.entity_id
_entity_poly.type
_entity_poly.pdbx_seq_one_letter_code
_entity_poly.pdbx_strand_id
1 'polypeptide(L)'
;MTINDESIPPTYWTDEILTAVFRSDDCSSFFKYFSSKLLESDCIFLNRCILLIRTTCREYSFNKENSKDILFPVGSCWEETLHFLASNISGVESIRQSISNFLLDWEYKFLFQFKLCSDREIKAANELVFHYIKEIYNGNEHNGYSRNDYQKTSLLYMLFGFATYCKDELKIFIEECNLNTNEYGRLDGFSELVIKKALGGVRNGSLIKELPDTLIQIANKHWKRIPLKSLPKREGPFGFSFPERKEREDAWGGITKTRFDFFPSGIYKTFVFNLLQYHPLKAVVFICNFTNYITSSYKESDFSIKEKLKEIKIILNDDTENTIYGNEYLWNAYRGTTVTHYLLESILISLEKYLIEIAQFEVLENKLLKSLTNYLLKNSNSVAIISVLTSSFIAYAKAFGDSILPLLKVREFYEWDTHRATREHSSTAIYDQKISYAQKEKGEFNRLPHRTKYQRGLREFLLHYQLNNSLLNKELLTIFDGFYENCGDDIFWEKSITEMDKRKYKASIVDKDKGVFQLEVNYPEPIYDAVQTFTEENKNDNLSMHYSHLLRQAREKKSEISFDEWETIFNHFSSDEIENTMWDSPVTLSVLGLDLFSAELNTAQKEYNVKTIIEALEQIIKEANDRGNFSSQYGFNILEKQLTIESIHLLYKFKEGIVDEKEIDVLITYLLISHLADHEIRDFQKYFRNTFSKKFPEKANKLIITLIKYGKFSIENRFNHYGSKQEIKEYREKQFSFIENSILESELPEISSLTFESYESHFLNNSLLLITSNANSEFFQKYILKMCELILEDLKLEDDYSYSSSRKSRKTNHTNLVDLRFYFNEVLLFNEISISKKLIDKLCHPILGDDFKFTHSLKDLYELISGVFNTTVTRLDDLINEDDNVEMYRNQFWELWKYLFTKVKTSGNSFFVKEVLLDVNEKYWSIKSNNWKGFVNHRIQYNEFADYFKSKSLPHIISVFSSFGEKFFFHLESI
;
A
#
# COMPACT_ATOMS: atom_id res chain seq x y z
N MET A 1 -50.74 27.44 -1.43
CA MET A 1 -49.85 28.59 -1.70
C MET A 1 -50.04 29.02 -3.15
N THR A 2 -50.48 30.25 -3.36
CA THR A 2 -50.80 30.85 -4.66
C THR A 2 -49.51 31.22 -5.39
N ILE A 3 -49.07 30.38 -6.32
CA ILE A 3 -47.86 30.63 -7.14
C ILE A 3 -48.18 31.53 -8.37
N ASN A 4 -49.43 31.94 -8.58
CA ASN A 4 -49.86 32.65 -9.81
C ASN A 4 -50.56 34.00 -9.55
N ASP A 5 -50.34 34.65 -8.40
CA ASP A 5 -50.88 36.01 -8.21
C ASP A 5 -49.87 37.05 -8.69
N GLU A 6 -50.15 37.68 -9.83
CA GLU A 6 -49.32 38.74 -10.46
C GLU A 6 -49.24 40.02 -9.59
N SER A 7 -49.98 40.10 -8.48
CA SER A 7 -49.92 41.21 -7.52
C SER A 7 -48.84 41.07 -6.44
N ILE A 8 -48.09 39.95 -6.41
CA ILE A 8 -47.03 39.68 -5.42
C ILE A 8 -45.64 39.93 -6.06
N PRO A 9 -44.74 40.73 -5.45
CA PRO A 9 -43.40 41.01 -6.00
C PRO A 9 -42.55 39.73 -6.19
N PRO A 10 -41.55 39.74 -7.08
CA PRO A 10 -40.97 38.53 -7.67
C PRO A 10 -40.29 37.65 -6.62
N THR A 11 -40.68 36.38 -6.52
CA THR A 11 -39.84 35.19 -6.18
C THR A 11 -38.80 35.29 -5.04
N TYR A 12 -38.86 36.26 -4.13
CA TYR A 12 -37.80 36.51 -3.13
C TYR A 12 -37.78 35.51 -1.97
N TRP A 13 -38.91 34.84 -1.69
CA TRP A 13 -39.03 33.90 -0.56
C TRP A 13 -39.42 32.48 -1.00
N THR A 14 -39.39 32.20 -2.31
CA THR A 14 -39.92 30.94 -2.84
C THR A 14 -39.15 29.73 -2.31
N ASP A 15 -37.82 29.82 -2.23
CA ASP A 15 -36.98 28.71 -1.76
C ASP A 15 -37.08 28.52 -0.24
N GLU A 16 -37.20 29.61 0.52
CA GLU A 16 -37.40 29.58 1.98
C GLU A 16 -38.75 28.98 2.34
N ILE A 17 -39.80 29.35 1.59
CA ILE A 17 -41.14 28.78 1.76
C ILE A 17 -41.14 27.28 1.40
N LEU A 18 -40.53 26.90 0.26
CA LEU A 18 -40.41 25.49 -0.13
C LEU A 18 -39.60 24.70 0.89
N THR A 19 -38.52 25.26 1.41
CA THR A 19 -37.72 24.66 2.48
C THR A 19 -38.55 24.42 3.74
N ALA A 20 -39.34 25.42 4.17
CA ALA A 20 -40.23 25.28 5.32
C ALA A 20 -41.29 24.19 5.08
N VAL A 21 -41.82 24.09 3.86
CA VAL A 21 -42.76 23.02 3.46
C VAL A 21 -42.09 21.65 3.45
N PHE A 22 -40.87 21.50 2.93
CA PHE A 22 -40.19 20.21 2.87
C PHE A 22 -39.70 19.74 4.23
N ARG A 23 -39.49 20.67 5.17
CA ARG A 23 -39.14 20.37 6.57
C ARG A 23 -40.35 20.18 7.48
N SER A 24 -41.57 20.29 6.96
CA SER A 24 -42.76 19.95 7.76
C SER A 24 -42.85 18.45 8.01
N ASP A 25 -43.58 18.08 9.07
CA ASP A 25 -43.81 16.67 9.40
C ASP A 25 -44.59 15.93 8.30
N ASP A 26 -45.45 16.64 7.57
CA ASP A 26 -46.18 16.13 6.40
C ASP A 26 -46.14 17.14 5.24
N CYS A 27 -45.49 16.76 4.14
CA CYS A 27 -45.44 17.51 2.90
C CYS A 27 -46.24 16.85 1.76
N SER A 28 -46.99 15.77 2.03
CA SER A 28 -47.74 15.02 1.01
C SER A 28 -48.76 15.89 0.26
N SER A 29 -49.35 16.86 0.96
CA SER A 29 -50.29 17.82 0.39
C SER A 29 -49.67 18.70 -0.70
N PHE A 30 -48.37 19.00 -0.61
CA PHE A 30 -47.65 19.76 -1.64
C PHE A 30 -47.60 18.99 -2.96
N PHE A 31 -47.14 17.74 -2.93
CA PHE A 31 -47.01 16.91 -4.13
C PHE A 31 -48.37 16.60 -4.77
N LYS A 32 -49.42 16.42 -3.96
CA LYS A 32 -50.80 16.25 -4.45
C LYS A 32 -51.32 17.50 -5.15
N TYR A 33 -51.16 18.67 -4.54
CA TYR A 33 -51.72 19.93 -5.07
C TYR A 33 -50.96 20.43 -6.30
N PHE A 34 -49.63 20.29 -6.33
CA PHE A 34 -48.78 20.80 -7.42
C PHE A 34 -48.40 19.74 -8.45
N SER A 35 -49.04 18.56 -8.45
CA SER A 35 -48.69 17.42 -9.30
C SER A 35 -48.52 17.79 -10.79
N SER A 36 -49.47 18.51 -11.38
CA SER A 36 -49.38 18.90 -12.80
C SER A 36 -48.23 19.88 -13.03
N LYS A 37 -48.11 20.89 -12.17
CA LYS A 37 -47.09 21.94 -12.26
C LYS A 37 -45.67 21.44 -12.03
N LEU A 38 -45.49 20.37 -11.26
CA LEU A 38 -44.20 19.71 -11.06
C LEU A 38 -43.69 19.03 -12.35
N LEU A 39 -44.61 18.56 -13.21
CA LEU A 39 -44.29 17.84 -14.45
C LEU A 39 -44.24 18.77 -15.69
N GLU A 40 -44.78 19.98 -15.59
CA GLU A 40 -44.73 20.99 -16.64
C GLU A 40 -43.29 21.44 -16.97
N SER A 41 -43.10 21.98 -18.18
CA SER A 41 -41.84 22.58 -18.65
C SER A 41 -40.61 21.70 -18.37
N ASP A 42 -40.65 20.45 -18.84
CA ASP A 42 -39.58 19.46 -18.67
C ASP A 42 -39.13 19.28 -17.21
N CYS A 43 -40.07 19.30 -16.26
CA CYS A 43 -39.83 19.12 -14.83
C CYS A 43 -38.87 20.13 -14.20
N ILE A 44 -38.71 21.35 -14.77
CA ILE A 44 -37.81 22.38 -14.23
C ILE A 44 -38.15 22.69 -12.75
N PHE A 45 -39.44 22.79 -12.42
CA PHE A 45 -39.86 23.10 -11.05
C PHE A 45 -39.59 21.94 -10.09
N LEU A 46 -39.87 20.70 -10.49
CA LEU A 46 -39.53 19.51 -9.72
C LEU A 46 -38.02 19.37 -9.51
N ASN A 47 -37.21 19.69 -10.52
CA ASN A 47 -35.75 19.71 -10.40
C ASN A 47 -35.28 20.67 -9.30
N ARG A 48 -35.84 21.89 -9.27
CA ARG A 48 -35.57 22.88 -8.22
C ARG A 48 -35.97 22.33 -6.84
N CYS A 49 -37.13 21.69 -6.74
CA CYS A 49 -37.59 21.08 -5.49
C CYS A 49 -36.61 19.99 -4.99
N ILE A 50 -36.17 19.09 -5.87
CA ILE A 50 -35.18 18.05 -5.53
C ILE A 50 -33.88 18.68 -5.04
N LEU A 51 -33.38 19.73 -5.71
CA LEU A 51 -32.16 20.42 -5.28
C LEU A 51 -32.31 21.05 -3.89
N LEU A 52 -33.45 21.69 -3.60
CA LEU A 52 -33.73 22.26 -2.28
C LEU A 52 -33.84 21.21 -1.19
N ILE A 53 -34.52 20.08 -1.46
CA ILE A 53 -34.62 18.99 -0.49
C ILE A 53 -33.22 18.47 -0.15
N ARG A 54 -32.40 18.22 -1.18
CA ARG A 54 -31.03 17.77 -0.98
C ARG A 54 -30.20 18.78 -0.20
N THR A 55 -30.36 20.09 -0.39
CA THR A 55 -29.53 21.07 0.34
C THR A 55 -30.02 21.36 1.75
N THR A 56 -31.33 21.40 1.99
CA THR A 56 -31.92 21.94 3.23
C THR A 56 -32.54 20.90 4.16
N CYS A 57 -32.85 19.71 3.65
CA CYS A 57 -33.54 18.65 4.38
C CYS A 57 -32.58 17.51 4.76
N ARG A 58 -31.35 17.85 5.18
CA ARG A 58 -30.40 16.91 5.77
C ARG A 58 -29.76 17.47 7.03
N GLU A 59 -29.52 16.61 8.03
CA GLU A 59 -28.96 17.00 9.32
C GLU A 59 -27.95 15.98 9.85
N TYR A 60 -27.05 16.44 10.72
CA TYR A 60 -26.16 15.54 11.45
C TYR A 60 -26.96 14.67 12.42
N SER A 61 -26.53 13.41 12.57
CA SER A 61 -27.10 12.52 13.58
C SER A 61 -26.86 13.07 14.99
N PHE A 62 -27.94 13.35 15.74
CA PHE A 62 -27.88 13.80 17.14
C PHE A 62 -27.27 12.76 18.10
N ASN A 63 -27.18 11.49 17.71
CA ASN A 63 -26.72 10.40 18.56
C ASN A 63 -25.38 9.81 18.07
N LYS A 64 -24.26 10.51 18.34
CA LYS A 64 -22.90 9.96 18.61
C LYS A 64 -21.85 11.07 18.55
N GLU A 65 -20.95 11.09 19.53
CA GLU A 65 -19.81 12.02 19.65
C GLU A 65 -18.82 11.97 18.46
N ASN A 66 -18.99 11.05 17.50
CA ASN A 66 -18.07 10.79 16.39
C ASN A 66 -18.66 10.97 14.97
N SER A 67 -19.86 11.53 14.78
CA SER A 67 -20.48 11.65 13.45
C SER A 67 -20.81 13.09 13.01
N LYS A 68 -19.83 13.99 13.05
CA LYS A 68 -19.97 15.35 12.50
C LYS A 68 -19.72 15.44 10.98
N ASP A 69 -19.54 14.30 10.31
CA ASP A 69 -19.12 14.28 8.89
C ASP A 69 -20.21 13.80 7.91
N ILE A 70 -21.33 13.24 8.39
CA ILE A 70 -22.40 12.67 7.53
C ILE A 70 -23.74 13.35 7.81
N LEU A 71 -24.36 13.86 6.74
CA LEU A 71 -25.69 14.47 6.75
C LEU A 71 -26.76 13.44 6.36
N PHE A 72 -27.72 13.19 7.25
CA PHE A 72 -28.82 12.25 7.03
C PHE A 72 -30.08 12.95 6.52
N PRO A 73 -30.82 12.33 5.58
CA PRO A 73 -32.16 12.76 5.17
C PRO A 73 -33.12 12.96 6.36
N VAL A 74 -33.76 14.14 6.45
CA VAL A 74 -34.78 14.47 7.46
C VAL A 74 -36.06 15.02 6.84
N GLY A 75 -37.19 14.83 7.52
CA GLY A 75 -38.51 15.25 7.06
C GLY A 75 -39.21 14.23 6.14
N SER A 76 -40.53 14.39 5.97
CA SER A 76 -41.35 13.51 5.12
C SER A 76 -41.12 13.71 3.61
N CYS A 77 -40.43 14.80 3.23
CA CYS A 77 -40.18 15.14 1.83
C CYS A 77 -39.40 14.07 1.06
N TRP A 78 -38.52 13.32 1.72
CA TRP A 78 -37.78 12.26 1.07
C TRP A 78 -38.69 11.12 0.60
N GLU A 79 -39.56 10.61 1.49
CA GLU A 79 -40.54 9.58 1.15
C GLU A 79 -41.52 10.07 0.08
N GLU A 80 -42.12 11.25 0.26
CA GLU A 80 -43.14 11.76 -0.66
C GLU A 80 -42.56 12.06 -2.05
N THR A 81 -41.32 12.55 -2.12
CA THR A 81 -40.63 12.75 -3.40
C THR A 81 -40.34 11.42 -4.08
N LEU A 82 -39.83 10.41 -3.36
CA LEU A 82 -39.61 9.07 -3.93
C LEU A 82 -40.90 8.51 -4.51
N HIS A 83 -42.00 8.60 -3.77
CA HIS A 83 -43.29 8.09 -4.21
C HIS A 83 -43.85 8.85 -5.41
N PHE A 84 -43.72 10.18 -5.42
CA PHE A 84 -44.13 11.03 -6.55
C PHE A 84 -43.34 10.70 -7.81
N LEU A 85 -42.02 10.52 -7.69
CA LEU A 85 -41.13 10.17 -8.79
C LEU A 85 -41.44 8.77 -9.34
N ALA A 86 -41.60 7.77 -8.47
CA ALA A 86 -41.92 6.41 -8.88
C ALA A 86 -43.26 6.34 -9.64
N SER A 87 -44.27 7.09 -9.17
CA SER A 87 -45.60 7.15 -9.81
C SER A 87 -45.59 7.84 -11.18
N ASN A 88 -44.59 8.69 -11.47
CA ASN A 88 -44.50 9.50 -12.68
C ASN A 88 -43.22 9.22 -13.47
N ILE A 89 -42.68 8.00 -13.40
CA ILE A 89 -41.33 7.67 -13.86
C ILE A 89 -41.07 8.03 -15.34
N SER A 90 -42.06 7.86 -16.21
CA SER A 90 -41.98 8.21 -17.64
C SER A 90 -42.01 9.72 -17.92
N GLY A 91 -42.51 10.53 -16.98
CA GLY A 91 -42.62 11.98 -17.12
C GLY A 91 -41.41 12.75 -16.60
N VAL A 92 -40.47 12.09 -15.91
CA VAL A 92 -39.35 12.73 -15.20
C VAL A 92 -37.98 12.44 -15.84
N GLU A 93 -37.97 11.98 -17.09
CA GLU A 93 -36.74 11.61 -17.81
C GLU A 93 -35.74 12.76 -17.96
N SER A 94 -36.23 14.01 -18.06
CA SER A 94 -35.42 15.23 -18.22
C SER A 94 -34.54 15.54 -17.01
N ILE A 95 -34.89 15.03 -15.82
CA ILE A 95 -34.23 15.35 -14.54
C ILE A 95 -33.54 14.13 -13.91
N ARG A 96 -33.27 13.09 -14.71
CA ARG A 96 -32.64 11.82 -14.29
C ARG A 96 -31.41 11.99 -13.39
N GLN A 97 -30.51 12.92 -13.73
CA GLN A 97 -29.30 13.15 -12.95
C GLN A 97 -29.60 13.61 -11.51
N SER A 98 -30.59 14.49 -11.36
CA SER A 98 -31.01 14.99 -10.05
C SER A 98 -31.67 13.91 -9.22
N ILE A 99 -32.48 13.04 -9.85
CA ILE A 99 -33.10 11.89 -9.18
C ILE A 99 -32.04 10.89 -8.73
N SER A 100 -31.05 10.57 -9.58
CA SER A 100 -29.94 9.70 -9.19
C SER A 100 -29.17 10.26 -8.01
N ASN A 101 -28.83 11.56 -8.03
CA ASN A 101 -28.15 12.18 -6.89
C ASN A 101 -29.04 12.23 -5.63
N PHE A 102 -30.34 12.39 -5.78
CA PHE A 102 -31.32 12.33 -4.69
C PHE A 102 -31.39 10.93 -4.06
N LEU A 103 -31.41 9.87 -4.87
CA LEU A 103 -31.36 8.48 -4.40
C LEU A 103 -30.06 8.19 -3.63
N LEU A 104 -28.92 8.70 -4.11
CA LEU A 104 -27.63 8.54 -3.43
C LEU A 104 -27.58 9.29 -2.08
N ASP A 105 -28.20 10.46 -1.98
CA ASP A 105 -28.34 11.16 -0.70
C ASP A 105 -29.32 10.42 0.24
N TRP A 106 -30.41 9.86 -0.30
CA TRP A 106 -31.38 9.07 0.46
C TRP A 106 -30.78 7.75 0.98
N GLU A 107 -29.88 7.13 0.22
CA GLU A 107 -29.20 5.87 0.57
C GLU A 107 -28.58 5.89 1.97
N TYR A 108 -28.07 7.04 2.43
CA TYR A 108 -27.52 7.17 3.79
C TYR A 108 -28.56 6.84 4.87
N LYS A 109 -29.84 7.23 4.68
CA LYS A 109 -30.93 6.84 5.56
C LYS A 109 -31.12 5.32 5.53
N PHE A 110 -31.16 4.73 4.33
CA PHE A 110 -31.34 3.29 4.17
C PHE A 110 -30.20 2.47 4.81
N LEU A 111 -28.94 2.87 4.65
CA LEU A 111 -27.78 2.12 5.15
C LEU A 111 -27.59 2.24 6.66
N PHE A 112 -27.78 3.44 7.23
CA PHE A 112 -27.41 3.73 8.61
C PHE A 112 -28.61 3.89 9.55
N GLN A 113 -29.80 4.14 9.00
CA GLN A 113 -31.03 4.41 9.73
C GLN A 113 -32.20 3.56 9.22
N PHE A 114 -31.93 2.34 8.72
CA PHE A 114 -32.92 1.41 8.15
C PHE A 114 -34.23 1.29 8.96
N LYS A 115 -34.15 1.34 10.29
CA LYS A 115 -35.33 1.27 11.18
C LYS A 115 -36.31 2.45 11.04
N LEU A 116 -35.86 3.58 10.49
CA LEU A 116 -36.67 4.76 10.21
C LEU A 116 -37.24 4.74 8.77
N CYS A 117 -36.94 3.70 8.00
CA CYS A 117 -37.44 3.55 6.66
C CYS A 117 -38.82 2.88 6.65
N SER A 118 -39.79 3.50 5.97
CA SER A 118 -41.10 2.90 5.72
C SER A 118 -41.06 1.94 4.54
N ASP A 119 -41.93 0.93 4.52
CA ASP A 119 -42.02 0.00 3.37
C ASP A 119 -42.40 0.74 2.07
N ARG A 120 -43.18 1.83 2.19
CA ARG A 120 -43.59 2.68 1.07
C ARG A 120 -42.40 3.39 0.43
N GLU A 121 -41.51 3.98 1.23
CA GLU A 121 -40.32 4.65 0.69
C GLU A 121 -39.35 3.66 0.04
N ILE A 122 -39.14 2.48 0.65
CA ILE A 122 -38.24 1.46 0.11
C ILE A 122 -38.76 0.94 -1.22
N LYS A 123 -40.07 0.67 -1.31
CA LYS A 123 -40.70 0.20 -2.55
C LYS A 123 -40.55 1.23 -3.68
N ALA A 124 -40.80 2.50 -3.41
CA ALA A 124 -40.65 3.58 -4.39
C ALA A 124 -39.18 3.76 -4.84
N ALA A 125 -38.23 3.72 -3.90
CA ALA A 125 -36.81 3.77 -4.22
C ALA A 125 -36.35 2.58 -5.07
N ASN A 126 -36.83 1.37 -4.75
CA ASN A 126 -36.55 0.17 -5.54
C ASN A 126 -37.10 0.29 -6.97
N GLU A 127 -38.35 0.73 -7.14
CA GLU A 127 -38.95 0.94 -8.47
C GLU A 127 -38.10 1.89 -9.34
N LEU A 128 -37.65 3.01 -8.77
CA LEU A 128 -36.80 3.99 -9.45
C LEU A 128 -35.42 3.43 -9.81
N VAL A 129 -34.73 2.82 -8.83
CA VAL A 129 -33.39 2.26 -9.05
C VAL A 129 -33.43 1.15 -10.08
N PHE A 130 -34.41 0.24 -9.99
CA PHE A 130 -34.54 -0.87 -10.93
C PHE A 130 -34.81 -0.38 -12.35
N HIS A 131 -35.66 0.64 -12.52
CA HIS A 131 -35.93 1.25 -13.81
C HIS A 131 -34.65 1.84 -14.42
N TYR A 132 -33.89 2.66 -13.68
CA TYR A 132 -32.64 3.24 -14.19
C TYR A 132 -31.57 2.20 -14.50
N ILE A 133 -31.45 1.15 -13.70
CA ILE A 133 -30.52 0.05 -14.00
C ILE A 133 -30.91 -0.66 -15.31
N LYS A 134 -32.21 -0.86 -15.58
CA LYS A 134 -32.70 -1.42 -16.85
C LYS A 134 -32.45 -0.48 -18.03
N GLU A 135 -32.62 0.83 -17.86
CA GLU A 135 -32.28 1.81 -18.92
C GLU A 135 -30.79 1.76 -19.27
N ILE A 136 -29.93 1.70 -18.25
CA ILE A 136 -28.47 1.59 -18.43
C ILE A 136 -28.13 0.28 -19.17
N TYR A 137 -28.76 -0.84 -18.77
CA TYR A 137 -28.56 -2.13 -19.42
C TYR A 137 -28.97 -2.13 -20.91
N ASN A 138 -30.07 -1.46 -21.26
CA ASN A 138 -30.58 -1.41 -22.64
C ASN A 138 -29.81 -0.45 -23.56
N GLY A 139 -28.83 0.29 -23.05
CA GLY A 139 -28.06 1.25 -23.86
C GLY A 139 -28.84 2.53 -24.22
N ASN A 140 -29.95 2.83 -23.53
CA ASN A 140 -30.75 4.05 -23.71
C ASN A 140 -30.07 5.29 -23.08
N GLU A 141 -28.74 5.34 -23.11
CA GLU A 141 -27.93 6.42 -22.52
C GLU A 141 -28.14 7.73 -23.28
N HIS A 142 -28.93 8.64 -22.71
CA HIS A 142 -28.77 10.07 -22.99
C HIS A 142 -27.52 10.55 -22.23
N ASN A 143 -26.72 11.43 -22.86
CA ASN A 143 -25.35 11.91 -22.55
C ASN A 143 -24.88 12.13 -21.07
N GLY A 144 -25.70 11.94 -20.04
CA GLY A 144 -25.36 12.17 -18.62
C GLY A 144 -24.72 10.98 -17.88
N TYR A 145 -25.14 9.74 -18.13
CA TYR A 145 -24.61 8.57 -17.38
C TYR A 145 -23.30 8.00 -17.93
N SER A 146 -22.95 8.27 -19.19
CA SER A 146 -21.87 7.55 -19.90
C SER A 146 -20.46 7.83 -19.37
N ARG A 147 -20.28 8.84 -18.51
CA ARG A 147 -18.97 9.26 -17.98
C ARG A 147 -18.72 8.98 -16.49
N ASN A 148 -19.70 8.51 -15.71
CA ASN A 148 -19.55 8.37 -14.25
C ASN A 148 -19.75 6.93 -13.74
N ASP A 149 -18.68 6.13 -13.81
CA ASP A 149 -18.64 4.74 -13.31
C ASP A 149 -19.03 4.61 -11.82
N TYR A 150 -18.81 5.66 -11.02
CA TYR A 150 -19.15 5.67 -9.60
C TYR A 150 -20.68 5.65 -9.38
N GLN A 151 -21.43 6.44 -10.14
CA GLN A 151 -22.89 6.50 -10.01
C GLN A 151 -23.54 5.18 -10.44
N LYS A 152 -23.13 4.61 -11.58
CA LYS A 152 -23.59 3.29 -12.05
C LYS A 152 -23.37 2.22 -10.99
N THR A 153 -22.16 2.19 -10.42
CA THR A 153 -21.79 1.25 -9.36
C THR A 153 -22.64 1.46 -8.09
N SER A 154 -22.91 2.70 -7.72
CA SER A 154 -23.67 3.02 -6.51
C SER A 154 -25.15 2.65 -6.63
N LEU A 155 -25.79 2.97 -7.78
CA LEU A 155 -27.16 2.52 -8.08
C LEU A 155 -27.26 0.98 -8.07
N LEU A 156 -26.25 0.30 -8.61
CA LEU A 156 -26.20 -1.17 -8.61
C LEU A 156 -26.09 -1.72 -7.18
N TYR A 157 -25.29 -1.11 -6.30
CA TYR A 157 -25.23 -1.51 -4.91
C TYR A 157 -26.55 -1.24 -4.16
N MET A 158 -27.28 -0.17 -4.48
CA MET A 158 -28.65 0.02 -3.95
C MET A 158 -29.56 -1.11 -4.39
N LEU A 159 -29.56 -1.46 -5.67
CA LEU A 159 -30.36 -2.56 -6.20
C LEU A 159 -30.08 -3.87 -5.48
N PHE A 160 -28.79 -4.19 -5.23
CA PHE A 160 -28.43 -5.37 -4.44
C PHE A 160 -28.89 -5.28 -2.99
N GLY A 161 -28.88 -4.09 -2.39
CA GLY A 161 -29.45 -3.83 -1.06
C GLY A 161 -30.94 -4.12 -0.99
N PHE A 162 -31.68 -3.91 -2.07
CA PHE A 162 -33.11 -4.17 -2.18
C PHE A 162 -33.49 -5.62 -2.49
N ALA A 163 -32.52 -6.55 -2.57
CA ALA A 163 -32.78 -7.94 -2.96
C ALA A 163 -33.91 -8.63 -2.17
N THR A 164 -34.12 -8.28 -0.90
CA THR A 164 -35.22 -8.79 -0.06
C THR A 164 -36.62 -8.36 -0.54
N TYR A 165 -36.71 -7.29 -1.32
CA TYR A 165 -37.96 -6.70 -1.82
C TYR A 165 -38.22 -6.97 -3.31
N CYS A 166 -37.21 -7.40 -4.07
CA CYS A 166 -37.31 -7.62 -5.53
C CYS A 166 -36.59 -8.89 -5.99
N LYS A 167 -36.61 -9.94 -5.17
CA LYS A 167 -35.83 -11.17 -5.38
C LYS A 167 -36.04 -11.80 -6.76
N ASP A 168 -37.29 -11.95 -7.18
CA ASP A 168 -37.63 -12.66 -8.41
C ASP A 168 -37.24 -11.83 -9.64
N GLU A 169 -37.53 -10.53 -9.65
CA GLU A 169 -37.13 -9.63 -10.72
C GLU A 169 -35.61 -9.49 -10.81
N LEU A 170 -34.93 -9.38 -9.66
CA LEU A 170 -33.48 -9.25 -9.58
C LEU A 170 -32.78 -10.53 -10.05
N LYS A 171 -33.35 -11.70 -9.73
CA LYS A 171 -32.85 -12.98 -10.23
C LYS A 171 -32.90 -13.04 -11.75
N ILE A 172 -34.04 -12.71 -12.35
CA ILE A 172 -34.22 -12.69 -13.81
C ILE A 172 -33.20 -11.73 -14.43
N PHE A 173 -33.05 -10.53 -13.88
CA PHE A 173 -32.10 -9.53 -14.40
C PHE A 173 -30.63 -10.00 -14.34
N ILE A 174 -30.22 -10.63 -13.24
CA ILE A 174 -28.85 -11.17 -13.11
C ILE A 174 -28.63 -12.33 -14.08
N GLU A 175 -29.63 -13.18 -14.30
CA GLU A 175 -29.57 -14.27 -15.27
C GLU A 175 -29.48 -13.75 -16.71
N GLU A 176 -30.21 -12.70 -17.05
CA GLU A 176 -30.10 -11.98 -18.34
C GLU A 176 -28.68 -11.41 -18.54
N CYS A 177 -28.14 -10.70 -17.55
CA CYS A 177 -26.76 -10.18 -17.59
C CYS A 177 -25.74 -11.31 -17.77
N ASN A 178 -25.94 -12.45 -17.11
CA ASN A 178 -25.07 -13.63 -17.21
C ASN A 178 -25.09 -14.29 -18.61
N LEU A 179 -26.14 -14.09 -19.40
CA LEU A 179 -26.27 -14.58 -20.77
C LEU A 179 -25.75 -13.60 -21.82
N ASN A 180 -25.60 -12.32 -21.46
CA ASN A 180 -25.12 -11.27 -22.35
C ASN A 180 -23.59 -11.33 -22.53
N THR A 181 -23.15 -12.13 -23.51
CA THR A 181 -21.73 -12.32 -23.84
C THR A 181 -21.42 -11.91 -25.28
N ASN A 182 -20.21 -11.39 -25.51
CA ASN A 182 -19.69 -11.10 -26.85
C ASN A 182 -19.33 -12.37 -27.64
N GLU A 183 -18.83 -12.18 -28.88
CA GLU A 183 -18.45 -13.26 -29.82
C GLU A 183 -17.41 -14.26 -29.26
N TYR A 184 -16.63 -13.87 -28.25
CA TYR A 184 -15.65 -14.72 -27.57
C TYR A 184 -16.21 -15.42 -26.33
N GLY A 185 -17.50 -15.30 -26.04
CA GLY A 185 -18.16 -15.86 -24.86
C GLY A 185 -17.83 -15.13 -23.55
N ARG A 186 -17.30 -13.91 -23.62
CA ARG A 186 -17.00 -13.07 -22.44
C ARG A 186 -18.16 -12.10 -22.18
N LEU A 187 -18.44 -11.80 -20.91
CA LEU A 187 -19.46 -10.80 -20.54
C LEU A 187 -19.16 -9.46 -21.19
N ASP A 188 -20.21 -8.78 -21.65
CA ASP A 188 -20.08 -7.51 -22.36
C ASP A 188 -20.61 -6.31 -21.55
N GLY A 189 -19.96 -5.16 -21.75
CA GLY A 189 -20.37 -3.85 -21.22
C GLY A 189 -20.83 -3.84 -19.76
N PHE A 190 -22.05 -3.35 -19.55
CA PHE A 190 -22.65 -3.19 -18.21
C PHE A 190 -22.93 -4.54 -17.52
N SER A 191 -23.20 -5.61 -18.27
CA SER A 191 -23.41 -6.96 -17.71
C SER A 191 -22.16 -7.46 -16.98
N GLU A 192 -20.97 -7.15 -17.51
CA GLU A 192 -19.70 -7.45 -16.85
C GLU A 192 -19.61 -6.76 -15.49
N LEU A 193 -20.00 -5.48 -15.41
CA LEU A 193 -20.04 -4.72 -14.15
C LEU A 193 -21.03 -5.33 -13.16
N VAL A 194 -22.25 -5.68 -13.60
CA VAL A 194 -23.27 -6.31 -12.77
C VAL A 194 -22.74 -7.60 -12.12
N ILE A 195 -22.23 -8.51 -12.94
CA ILE A 195 -21.70 -9.79 -12.43
C ILE A 195 -20.46 -9.58 -11.55
N LYS A 196 -19.57 -8.66 -11.92
CA LYS A 196 -18.37 -8.33 -11.12
C LYS A 196 -18.72 -7.84 -9.73
N LYS A 197 -19.73 -6.97 -9.61
CA LYS A 197 -20.17 -6.45 -8.31
C LYS A 197 -21.00 -7.49 -7.54
N ALA A 198 -21.79 -8.30 -8.23
CA ALA A 198 -22.55 -9.40 -7.60
C ALA A 198 -21.62 -10.45 -6.98
N LEU A 199 -20.50 -10.77 -7.64
CA LEU A 199 -19.50 -11.75 -7.16
C LEU A 199 -18.39 -11.15 -6.28
N GLY A 200 -18.38 -9.84 -6.02
CA GLY A 200 -17.45 -9.18 -5.10
C GLY A 200 -17.79 -9.42 -3.63
N GLY A 201 -17.07 -8.82 -2.68
CA GLY A 201 -17.37 -8.95 -1.24
C GLY A 201 -18.00 -7.71 -0.59
N VAL A 202 -18.28 -6.66 -1.36
CA VAL A 202 -18.69 -5.35 -0.85
C VAL A 202 -20.11 -5.01 -1.28
N ARG A 203 -20.95 -4.59 -0.32
CA ARG A 203 -22.30 -4.05 -0.54
C ARG A 203 -23.26 -4.97 -1.34
N ASN A 204 -23.13 -6.28 -1.16
CA ASN A 204 -23.97 -7.30 -1.82
C ASN A 204 -24.52 -8.36 -0.85
N GLY A 205 -24.48 -8.11 0.47
CA GLY A 205 -24.93 -9.06 1.48
C GLY A 205 -26.38 -9.50 1.31
N SER A 206 -27.31 -8.56 1.10
CA SER A 206 -28.73 -8.87 0.86
C SER A 206 -28.94 -9.73 -0.38
N LEU A 207 -28.22 -9.44 -1.47
CA LEU A 207 -28.25 -10.24 -2.69
C LEU A 207 -27.81 -11.69 -2.44
N ILE A 208 -26.69 -11.89 -1.73
CA ILE A 208 -26.16 -13.22 -1.42
C ILE A 208 -27.09 -14.00 -0.50
N LYS A 209 -27.72 -13.30 0.46
CA LYS A 209 -28.72 -13.89 1.36
C LYS A 209 -29.90 -14.43 0.56
N GLU A 210 -30.39 -13.69 -0.43
CA GLU A 210 -31.60 -14.07 -1.18
C GLU A 210 -31.35 -15.01 -2.37
N LEU A 211 -30.22 -14.86 -3.07
CA LEU A 211 -29.90 -15.57 -4.31
C LEU A 211 -28.57 -16.35 -4.27
N PRO A 212 -28.27 -17.15 -3.23
CA PRO A 212 -26.97 -17.82 -3.09
C PRO A 212 -26.70 -18.82 -4.23
N ASP A 213 -27.71 -19.60 -4.64
CA ASP A 213 -27.53 -20.67 -5.63
C ASP A 213 -27.25 -20.10 -7.04
N THR A 214 -27.95 -19.03 -7.41
CA THR A 214 -27.71 -18.32 -8.68
C THR A 214 -26.28 -17.77 -8.72
N LEU A 215 -25.80 -17.13 -7.65
CA LEU A 215 -24.44 -16.61 -7.61
C LEU A 215 -23.37 -17.72 -7.65
N ILE A 216 -23.59 -18.84 -6.94
CA ILE A 216 -22.70 -20.01 -7.00
C ILE A 216 -22.62 -20.57 -8.43
N GLN A 217 -23.74 -20.66 -9.14
CA GLN A 217 -23.78 -21.12 -10.52
C GLN A 217 -23.01 -20.17 -11.46
N ILE A 218 -23.23 -18.87 -11.33
CA ILE A 218 -22.54 -17.83 -12.11
C ILE A 218 -21.04 -17.84 -11.84
N ALA A 219 -20.61 -17.93 -10.57
CA ALA A 219 -19.20 -18.04 -10.20
C ALA A 219 -18.55 -19.27 -10.83
N ASN A 220 -19.21 -20.44 -10.77
CA ASN A 220 -18.70 -21.66 -11.41
C ASN A 220 -18.56 -21.52 -12.94
N LYS A 221 -19.49 -20.83 -13.59
CA LYS A 221 -19.46 -20.60 -15.05
C LYS A 221 -18.32 -19.66 -15.46
N HIS A 222 -18.12 -18.58 -14.70
CA HIS A 222 -17.21 -17.49 -15.11
C HIS A 222 -15.82 -17.53 -14.48
N TRP A 223 -15.60 -18.28 -13.40
CA TRP A 223 -14.26 -18.42 -12.80
C TRP A 223 -13.50 -19.64 -13.31
N LYS A 224 -14.19 -20.66 -13.81
CA LYS A 224 -13.57 -21.86 -14.40
C LYS A 224 -13.21 -21.62 -15.86
N ARG A 225 -12.32 -22.45 -16.41
CA ARG A 225 -11.91 -22.35 -17.82
C ARG A 225 -13.10 -22.47 -18.76
N ILE A 226 -13.23 -21.52 -19.69
CA ILE A 226 -14.13 -21.62 -20.84
C ILE A 226 -13.27 -21.96 -22.06
N PRO A 227 -13.38 -23.17 -22.64
CA PRO A 227 -12.71 -23.49 -23.89
C PRO A 227 -13.29 -22.62 -25.02
N LEU A 228 -12.44 -21.93 -25.77
CA LEU A 228 -12.85 -21.13 -26.93
C LEU A 228 -13.46 -22.07 -27.99
N LYS A 229 -14.66 -21.73 -28.51
CA LYS A 229 -15.35 -22.52 -29.55
C LYS A 229 -14.57 -22.58 -30.88
N SER A 230 -13.72 -21.60 -31.14
CA SER A 230 -12.77 -21.59 -32.26
C SER A 230 -11.62 -20.64 -31.93
N LEU A 231 -10.39 -21.14 -31.93
CA LEU A 231 -9.20 -20.28 -31.85
C LEU A 231 -9.10 -19.48 -33.15
N PRO A 232 -8.99 -18.14 -33.12
CA PRO A 232 -8.57 -17.42 -34.31
C PRO A 232 -7.16 -17.92 -34.64
N LYS A 233 -7.00 -18.60 -35.79
CA LYS A 233 -5.67 -18.89 -36.34
C LYS A 233 -5.00 -17.54 -36.59
N ARG A 234 -4.17 -17.09 -35.65
CA ARG A 234 -3.29 -15.95 -35.88
C ARG A 234 -2.22 -16.42 -36.85
N GLU A 235 -2.52 -16.34 -38.14
CA GLU A 235 -1.48 -16.36 -39.17
C GLU A 235 -0.68 -15.07 -38.99
N GLY A 236 0.49 -15.17 -38.35
CA GLY A 236 1.45 -14.06 -38.40
C GLY A 236 1.81 -13.74 -39.85
N PRO A 237 2.42 -12.58 -40.14
CA PRO A 237 2.79 -12.15 -41.50
C PRO A 237 3.68 -13.15 -42.28
N PHE A 238 4.20 -14.17 -41.58
CA PHE A 238 5.13 -15.18 -42.08
C PHE A 238 4.61 -16.63 -41.94
N GLY A 239 3.32 -16.85 -41.63
CA GLY A 239 2.71 -18.20 -41.64
C GLY A 239 3.12 -19.14 -40.49
N PHE A 240 3.82 -18.65 -39.46
CA PHE A 240 4.18 -19.46 -38.29
C PHE A 240 3.03 -19.57 -37.29
N SER A 241 2.62 -20.80 -37.00
CA SER A 241 1.76 -21.15 -35.86
C SER A 241 2.66 -21.41 -34.65
N PHE A 242 2.75 -20.46 -33.72
CA PHE A 242 3.38 -20.71 -32.42
C PHE A 242 2.43 -21.54 -31.54
N PRO A 243 2.90 -22.64 -30.91
CA PRO A 243 2.12 -23.33 -29.89
C PRO A 243 1.70 -22.35 -28.79
N GLU A 244 0.49 -22.51 -28.26
CA GLU A 244 0.03 -21.70 -27.13
C GLU A 244 0.99 -21.94 -25.94
N ARG A 245 1.67 -20.87 -25.50
CA ARG A 245 2.60 -20.93 -24.38
C ARG A 245 1.76 -21.14 -23.12
N LYS A 246 1.68 -22.37 -22.60
CA LYS A 246 1.04 -22.65 -21.31
C LYS A 246 1.71 -21.79 -20.24
N GLU A 247 0.96 -20.86 -19.67
CA GLU A 247 1.42 -20.01 -18.58
C GLU A 247 1.19 -20.73 -17.24
N ARG A 248 1.86 -20.28 -16.18
CA ARG A 248 1.66 -20.85 -14.83
C ARG A 248 0.21 -20.71 -14.36
N GLU A 249 -0.50 -19.67 -14.80
CA GLU A 249 -1.92 -19.46 -14.50
C GLU A 249 -2.81 -20.60 -15.01
N ASP A 250 -2.44 -21.22 -16.14
CA ASP A 250 -3.20 -22.33 -16.72
C ASP A 250 -3.18 -23.58 -15.82
N ALA A 251 -2.16 -23.72 -14.97
CA ALA A 251 -2.06 -24.81 -14.01
C ALA A 251 -3.15 -24.74 -12.92
N TRP A 252 -3.72 -23.58 -12.65
CA TRP A 252 -4.68 -23.37 -11.56
C TRP A 252 -6.14 -23.54 -12.00
N GLY A 253 -6.45 -24.51 -12.85
CA GLY A 253 -7.82 -24.72 -13.36
C GLY A 253 -8.12 -23.95 -14.64
N GLY A 254 -7.10 -23.40 -15.32
CA GLY A 254 -7.29 -22.47 -16.44
C GLY A 254 -8.29 -21.37 -16.10
N ILE A 255 -8.22 -20.85 -14.86
CA ILE A 255 -9.08 -19.74 -14.39
C ILE A 255 -9.05 -18.71 -15.50
N THR A 256 -10.24 -18.41 -16.02
CA THR A 256 -10.36 -17.57 -17.21
C THR A 256 -9.62 -16.26 -16.91
N LYS A 257 -8.77 -15.81 -17.86
CA LYS A 257 -8.21 -14.44 -17.89
C LYS A 257 -9.36 -13.45 -18.06
N THR A 258 -10.17 -13.37 -17.02
CA THR A 258 -11.33 -12.52 -16.90
C THR A 258 -10.85 -11.14 -16.53
N ARG A 259 -11.67 -10.14 -16.83
CA ARG A 259 -11.49 -8.77 -16.32
C ARG A 259 -11.92 -8.63 -14.85
N PHE A 260 -12.20 -9.75 -14.16
CA PHE A 260 -12.39 -9.74 -12.71
C PHE A 260 -11.03 -9.50 -12.07
N ASP A 261 -10.96 -8.44 -11.28
CA ASP A 261 -9.73 -8.05 -10.62
C ASP A 261 -9.71 -8.63 -9.21
N PHE A 262 -8.94 -9.70 -9.04
CA PHE A 262 -8.72 -10.38 -7.76
C PHE A 262 -7.44 -9.94 -7.06
N PHE A 263 -6.66 -9.03 -7.67
CA PHE A 263 -5.44 -8.50 -7.08
C PHE A 263 -5.70 -7.18 -6.34
N PRO A 264 -5.10 -6.97 -5.15
CA PRO A 264 -4.48 -7.97 -4.30
C PRO A 264 -5.51 -8.94 -3.70
N SER A 265 -5.11 -10.14 -3.25
CA SER A 265 -6.02 -11.06 -2.55
C SER A 265 -6.64 -10.44 -1.29
N GLY A 266 -7.81 -10.91 -0.86
CA GLY A 266 -8.40 -10.46 0.42
C GLY A 266 -9.78 -11.04 0.74
N ILE A 267 -10.21 -10.86 1.99
CA ILE A 267 -11.49 -11.37 2.53
C ILE A 267 -12.69 -10.89 1.71
N TYR A 268 -12.74 -9.58 1.39
CA TYR A 268 -13.86 -8.95 0.68
C TYR A 268 -13.66 -8.83 -0.84
N LYS A 269 -12.68 -9.56 -1.41
CA LYS A 269 -12.49 -9.59 -2.87
C LYS A 269 -13.56 -10.41 -3.57
N THR A 270 -14.14 -11.38 -2.90
CA THR A 270 -15.18 -12.27 -3.44
C THR A 270 -16.40 -12.32 -2.55
N PHE A 271 -17.51 -12.82 -3.08
CA PHE A 271 -18.76 -13.00 -2.33
C PHE A 271 -18.68 -14.11 -1.27
N VAL A 272 -17.59 -14.88 -1.25
CA VAL A 272 -17.47 -16.10 -0.45
C VAL A 272 -17.55 -15.84 1.05
N PHE A 273 -16.96 -14.76 1.56
CA PHE A 273 -17.07 -14.45 2.99
C PHE A 273 -18.52 -14.16 3.39
N ASN A 274 -19.24 -13.35 2.62
CA ASN A 274 -20.67 -13.11 2.85
C ASN A 274 -21.51 -14.39 2.66
N LEU A 275 -21.14 -15.26 1.71
CA LEU A 275 -21.79 -16.56 1.55
C LEU A 275 -21.58 -17.47 2.77
N LEU A 276 -20.39 -17.45 3.39
CA LEU A 276 -20.11 -18.17 4.64
C LEU A 276 -20.95 -17.62 5.80
N GLN A 277 -21.11 -16.29 5.90
CA GLN A 277 -21.91 -15.65 6.94
C GLN A 277 -23.41 -15.99 6.83
N TYR A 278 -23.98 -15.95 5.63
CA TYR A 278 -25.43 -16.16 5.44
C TYR A 278 -25.83 -17.62 5.14
N HIS A 279 -24.98 -18.38 4.45
CA HIS A 279 -25.26 -19.74 3.96
C HIS A 279 -24.04 -20.67 4.13
N PRO A 280 -23.57 -20.93 5.36
CA PRO A 280 -22.28 -21.60 5.61
C PRO A 280 -22.16 -22.99 4.98
N LEU A 281 -23.24 -23.79 4.99
CA LEU A 281 -23.23 -25.13 4.40
C LEU A 281 -23.05 -25.06 2.87
N LYS A 282 -23.75 -24.13 2.19
CA LYS A 282 -23.61 -23.93 0.74
C LYS A 282 -22.23 -23.40 0.39
N ALA A 283 -21.71 -22.48 1.19
CA ALA A 283 -20.37 -21.94 1.02
C ALA A 283 -19.30 -23.02 1.11
N VAL A 284 -19.34 -23.86 2.15
CA VAL A 284 -18.33 -24.90 2.35
C VAL A 284 -18.36 -25.94 1.23
N VAL A 285 -19.55 -26.33 0.75
CA VAL A 285 -19.69 -27.19 -0.45
C VAL A 285 -19.08 -26.52 -1.68
N PHE A 286 -19.37 -25.23 -1.91
CA PHE A 286 -18.81 -24.47 -3.03
C PHE A 286 -17.28 -24.38 -2.97
N ILE A 287 -16.74 -23.98 -1.82
CA ILE A 287 -15.29 -23.83 -1.59
C ILE A 287 -14.60 -25.18 -1.82
N CYS A 288 -15.12 -26.25 -1.22
CA CYS A 288 -14.58 -27.59 -1.39
C CYS A 288 -14.54 -28.01 -2.86
N ASN A 289 -15.65 -27.88 -3.58
CA ASN A 289 -15.73 -28.25 -5.00
C ASN A 289 -14.82 -27.39 -5.89
N PHE A 290 -14.71 -26.09 -5.58
CA PHE A 290 -13.88 -25.17 -6.35
C PHE A 290 -12.38 -25.44 -6.14
N THR A 291 -11.95 -25.61 -4.89
CA THR A 291 -10.56 -25.97 -4.58
C THR A 291 -10.20 -27.35 -5.12
N ASN A 292 -11.15 -28.29 -5.11
CA ASN A 292 -10.92 -29.61 -5.70
C ASN A 292 -10.69 -29.53 -7.22
N TYR A 293 -11.49 -28.73 -7.91
CA TYR A 293 -11.32 -28.47 -9.34
C TYR A 293 -9.93 -27.90 -9.66
N ILE A 294 -9.49 -26.89 -8.91
CA ILE A 294 -8.17 -26.28 -9.09
C ILE A 294 -7.05 -27.29 -8.84
N THR A 295 -7.17 -28.07 -7.76
CA THR A 295 -6.15 -29.05 -7.37
C THR A 295 -6.03 -30.17 -8.40
N SER A 296 -7.15 -30.65 -8.94
CA SER A 296 -7.15 -31.64 -10.03
C SER A 296 -6.48 -31.08 -11.29
N SER A 297 -6.78 -29.84 -11.67
CA SER A 297 -6.12 -29.21 -12.83
C SER A 297 -4.62 -29.00 -12.60
N TYR A 298 -4.21 -28.67 -11.37
CA TYR A 298 -2.81 -28.49 -11.02
C TYR A 298 -2.07 -29.83 -11.05
N LYS A 299 -2.70 -30.91 -10.58
CA LYS A 299 -2.19 -32.29 -10.69
C LYS A 299 -1.92 -32.69 -12.15
N GLU A 300 -2.82 -32.32 -13.07
CA GLU A 300 -2.69 -32.61 -14.51
C GLU A 300 -1.68 -31.71 -15.25
N SER A 301 -1.17 -30.67 -14.59
CA SER A 301 -0.23 -29.72 -15.20
C SER A 301 1.23 -30.18 -15.10
N ASP A 302 2.10 -29.64 -15.96
CA ASP A 302 3.54 -29.91 -15.92
C ASP A 302 4.20 -29.43 -14.59
N PHE A 303 3.51 -28.58 -13.82
CA PHE A 303 3.99 -28.09 -12.53
C PHE A 303 3.86 -29.13 -11.42
N SER A 304 2.96 -30.12 -11.53
CA SER A 304 2.82 -31.16 -10.50
C SER A 304 4.11 -31.97 -10.32
N ILE A 305 4.80 -32.26 -11.43
CA ILE A 305 6.08 -32.99 -11.43
C ILE A 305 7.20 -32.09 -10.92
N LYS A 306 7.28 -30.85 -11.46
CA LYS A 306 8.34 -29.88 -11.09
C LYS A 306 8.30 -29.52 -9.60
N GLU A 307 7.10 -29.37 -9.05
CA GLU A 307 6.86 -28.94 -7.67
C GLU A 307 6.55 -30.14 -6.75
N LYS A 308 6.88 -31.37 -7.19
CA LYS A 308 6.83 -32.63 -6.41
C LYS A 308 5.51 -32.82 -5.65
N LEU A 309 4.39 -32.72 -6.36
CA LEU A 309 3.06 -32.95 -5.79
C LEU A 309 2.94 -34.38 -5.24
N LYS A 310 2.58 -34.52 -3.96
CA LYS A 310 2.37 -35.80 -3.29
C LYS A 310 0.89 -36.20 -3.29
N GLU A 311 0.64 -37.50 -3.37
CA GLU A 311 -0.66 -38.12 -3.06
C GLU A 311 -0.61 -38.65 -1.62
N ILE A 312 -1.56 -38.23 -0.79
CA ILE A 312 -1.61 -38.54 0.65
C ILE A 312 -2.96 -39.17 0.96
N LYS A 313 -2.94 -40.27 1.71
CA LYS A 313 -4.12 -40.95 2.22
C LYS A 313 -4.38 -40.54 3.67
N ILE A 314 -5.55 -39.98 3.95
CA ILE A 314 -5.98 -39.61 5.30
C ILE A 314 -7.04 -40.59 5.77
N ILE A 315 -6.85 -41.13 6.99
CA ILE A 315 -7.85 -41.95 7.69
C ILE A 315 -8.66 -41.06 8.62
N LEU A 316 -9.96 -40.92 8.35
CA LEU A 316 -10.89 -40.11 9.11
C LEU A 316 -11.31 -40.79 10.42
N ASN A 317 -12.02 -40.05 11.28
CA ASN A 317 -12.50 -40.58 12.57
C ASN A 317 -13.59 -41.66 12.44
N ASP A 318 -14.27 -41.74 11.30
CA ASP A 318 -15.23 -42.80 10.97
C ASP A 318 -14.57 -43.98 10.23
N ASP A 319 -13.24 -44.08 10.31
CA ASP A 319 -12.39 -45.05 9.61
C ASP A 319 -12.50 -45.02 8.08
N THR A 320 -13.14 -44.00 7.51
CA THR A 320 -13.16 -43.81 6.06
C THR A 320 -11.84 -43.21 5.59
N GLU A 321 -11.40 -43.64 4.40
CA GLU A 321 -10.17 -43.15 3.79
C GLU A 321 -10.51 -42.06 2.75
N ASN A 322 -9.76 -40.97 2.75
CA ASN A 322 -9.83 -39.92 1.74
C ASN A 322 -8.43 -39.65 1.14
N THR A 323 -8.36 -39.56 -0.18
CA THR A 323 -7.12 -39.26 -0.91
C THR A 323 -7.04 -37.78 -1.24
N ILE A 324 -5.96 -37.14 -0.82
CA ILE A 324 -5.69 -35.73 -1.10
C ILE A 324 -4.35 -35.53 -1.79
N TYR A 325 -4.19 -34.36 -2.42
CA TYR A 325 -3.01 -33.96 -3.16
C TYR A 325 -2.40 -32.71 -2.55
N GLY A 326 -1.07 -32.68 -2.44
CA GLY A 326 -0.43 -31.52 -1.85
C GLY A 326 1.08 -31.42 -1.98
N ASN A 327 1.52 -30.19 -1.80
CA ASN A 327 2.90 -29.76 -1.65
C ASN A 327 2.91 -28.44 -0.85
N GLU A 328 4.10 -27.87 -0.64
CA GLU A 328 4.27 -26.61 0.08
C GLU A 328 3.53 -25.43 -0.56
N TYR A 329 3.37 -25.41 -1.89
CA TYR A 329 2.68 -24.33 -2.60
C TYR A 329 1.18 -24.31 -2.25
N LEU A 330 0.53 -25.47 -2.32
CA LEU A 330 -0.88 -25.64 -1.94
C LEU A 330 -1.10 -25.42 -0.44
N TRP A 331 -0.18 -25.89 0.42
CA TRP A 331 -0.26 -25.65 1.86
C TRP A 331 -0.26 -24.14 2.19
N ASN A 332 0.54 -23.36 1.47
CA ASN A 332 0.68 -21.92 1.67
C ASN A 332 -0.32 -21.05 0.87
N ALA A 333 -1.24 -21.65 0.11
CA ALA A 333 -2.09 -20.96 -0.87
C ALA A 333 -2.99 -19.85 -0.29
N TYR A 334 -3.20 -19.83 1.04
CA TYR A 334 -4.01 -18.82 1.73
C TYR A 334 -3.19 -17.68 2.36
N ARG A 335 -1.84 -17.74 2.36
CA ARG A 335 -0.98 -16.76 3.05
C ARG A 335 -0.40 -15.65 2.15
N GLY A 336 -0.50 -15.81 0.82
CA GLY A 336 0.13 -14.88 -0.13
C GLY A 336 1.66 -14.92 -0.12
N THR A 337 2.26 -15.99 0.41
CA THR A 337 3.71 -16.22 0.44
C THR A 337 4.19 -17.09 -0.72
N THR A 338 3.28 -17.76 -1.42
CA THR A 338 3.56 -18.56 -2.60
C THR A 338 2.82 -18.01 -3.81
N VAL A 339 3.33 -18.32 -5.00
CA VAL A 339 2.73 -17.87 -6.26
C VAL A 339 1.55 -18.78 -6.60
N THR A 340 0.39 -18.47 -6.01
CA THR A 340 -0.91 -19.07 -6.31
C THR A 340 -1.85 -18.05 -6.94
N HIS A 341 -2.96 -18.49 -7.51
CA HIS A 341 -3.94 -17.56 -8.09
C HIS A 341 -4.70 -16.80 -7.00
N TYR A 342 -4.76 -15.45 -7.09
CA TYR A 342 -5.36 -14.58 -6.05
C TYR A 342 -6.83 -14.87 -5.74
N LEU A 343 -7.58 -15.40 -6.71
CA LEU A 343 -8.95 -15.91 -6.49
C LEU A 343 -8.97 -17.05 -5.45
N LEU A 344 -8.14 -18.08 -5.64
CA LEU A 344 -8.06 -19.21 -4.70
C LEU A 344 -7.64 -18.72 -3.32
N GLU A 345 -6.63 -17.85 -3.27
CA GLU A 345 -6.16 -17.25 -2.02
C GLU A 345 -7.29 -16.50 -1.30
N SER A 346 -8.05 -15.66 -2.01
CA SER A 346 -9.18 -14.91 -1.42
C SER A 346 -10.30 -15.82 -0.88
N ILE A 347 -10.57 -16.92 -1.57
CA ILE A 347 -11.54 -17.94 -1.15
C ILE A 347 -11.06 -18.63 0.14
N LEU A 348 -9.79 -19.04 0.20
CA LEU A 348 -9.21 -19.73 1.35
C LEU A 348 -9.07 -18.81 2.58
N ILE A 349 -8.67 -17.54 2.38
CA ILE A 349 -8.63 -16.53 3.44
C ILE A 349 -10.03 -16.29 4.02
N SER A 350 -11.05 -16.24 3.16
CA SER A 350 -12.44 -16.10 3.61
C SER A 350 -12.89 -17.30 4.46
N LEU A 351 -12.51 -18.52 4.07
CA LEU A 351 -12.77 -19.73 4.84
C LEU A 351 -12.08 -19.67 6.21
N GLU A 352 -10.79 -19.34 6.24
CA GLU A 352 -10.02 -19.24 7.48
C GLU A 352 -10.61 -18.21 8.44
N LYS A 353 -10.93 -17.01 7.94
CA LYS A 353 -11.57 -15.95 8.73
C LYS A 353 -12.87 -16.43 9.36
N TYR A 354 -13.73 -17.08 8.59
CA TYR A 354 -14.99 -17.61 9.08
C TYR A 354 -14.81 -18.73 10.12
N LEU A 355 -13.91 -19.68 9.89
CA LEU A 355 -13.62 -20.76 10.83
C LEU A 355 -13.07 -20.23 12.16
N ILE A 356 -12.21 -19.21 12.11
CA ILE A 356 -11.71 -18.53 13.29
C ILE A 356 -12.84 -17.81 14.05
N GLU A 357 -13.73 -17.10 13.35
CA GLU A 357 -14.86 -16.39 13.97
C GLU A 357 -15.84 -17.32 14.69
N ILE A 358 -16.06 -18.53 14.17
CA ILE A 358 -16.90 -19.52 14.86
C ILE A 358 -16.15 -20.25 15.98
N ALA A 359 -14.82 -20.38 15.88
CA ALA A 359 -14.00 -21.07 16.88
C ALA A 359 -13.62 -20.18 18.08
N GLN A 360 -13.58 -18.85 17.90
CA GLN A 360 -13.08 -17.90 18.92
C GLN A 360 -13.83 -17.93 20.25
N PHE A 361 -15.08 -18.42 20.26
CA PHE A 361 -15.87 -18.54 21.49
C PHE A 361 -15.47 -19.75 22.35
N GLU A 362 -14.54 -20.59 21.88
CA GLU A 362 -14.02 -21.80 22.55
C GLU A 362 -15.11 -22.72 23.14
N VAL A 363 -16.30 -22.74 22.54
CA VAL A 363 -17.41 -23.60 22.98
C VAL A 363 -17.02 -25.06 22.73
N LEU A 364 -16.89 -25.82 23.81
CA LEU A 364 -16.71 -27.26 23.77
C LEU A 364 -17.88 -27.88 22.97
N GLU A 365 -17.57 -28.74 22.00
CA GLU A 365 -18.54 -29.36 21.08
C GLU A 365 -19.31 -28.37 20.19
N ASN A 366 -18.63 -27.37 19.60
CA ASN A 366 -19.23 -26.55 18.54
C ASN A 366 -19.69 -27.44 17.37
N LYS A 367 -20.99 -27.78 17.34
CA LYS A 367 -21.59 -28.70 16.37
C LYS A 367 -21.44 -28.22 14.93
N LEU A 368 -21.57 -26.91 14.70
CA LEU A 368 -21.39 -26.33 13.37
C LEU A 368 -19.94 -26.52 12.92
N LEU A 369 -18.96 -26.09 13.73
CA LEU A 369 -17.54 -26.25 13.42
C LEU A 369 -17.17 -27.72 13.18
N LYS A 370 -17.59 -28.63 14.06
CA LYS A 370 -17.38 -30.08 13.89
C LYS A 370 -17.98 -30.59 12.57
N SER A 371 -19.20 -30.17 12.22
CA SER A 371 -19.83 -30.55 10.95
C SER A 371 -19.07 -30.01 9.73
N LEU A 372 -18.60 -28.76 9.78
CA LEU A 372 -17.85 -28.15 8.69
C LEU A 372 -16.47 -28.81 8.52
N THR A 373 -15.75 -29.02 9.62
CA THR A 373 -14.44 -29.70 9.62
C THR A 373 -14.56 -31.13 9.07
N ASN A 374 -15.53 -31.91 9.55
CA ASN A 374 -15.75 -33.28 9.04
C ASN A 374 -16.10 -33.27 7.55
N TYR A 375 -16.94 -32.34 7.09
CA TYR A 375 -17.27 -32.23 5.66
C TYR A 375 -16.04 -31.90 4.81
N LEU A 376 -15.25 -30.91 5.23
CA LEU A 376 -14.04 -30.48 4.51
C LEU A 376 -12.99 -31.60 4.45
N LEU A 377 -12.75 -32.31 5.56
CA LEU A 377 -11.83 -33.45 5.61
C LEU A 377 -12.28 -34.61 4.72
N LYS A 378 -13.59 -34.85 4.65
CA LYS A 378 -14.16 -35.98 3.89
C LYS A 378 -14.26 -35.73 2.40
N ASN A 379 -14.51 -34.49 1.98
CA ASN A 379 -14.83 -34.19 0.58
C ASN A 379 -13.74 -33.43 -0.17
N SER A 380 -12.73 -32.88 0.53
CA SER A 380 -11.62 -32.18 -0.14
C SER A 380 -10.57 -33.15 -0.66
N ASN A 381 -10.02 -32.87 -1.84
CA ASN A 381 -8.85 -33.55 -2.39
C ASN A 381 -7.56 -32.72 -2.25
N SER A 382 -7.58 -31.63 -1.48
CA SER A 382 -6.53 -30.61 -1.50
C SER A 382 -6.00 -30.27 -0.12
N VAL A 383 -4.67 -30.27 0.03
CA VAL A 383 -4.03 -29.84 1.28
C VAL A 383 -4.23 -28.36 1.59
N ALA A 384 -4.65 -27.54 0.62
CA ALA A 384 -4.92 -26.12 0.85
C ALA A 384 -6.07 -25.90 1.85
N ILE A 385 -7.09 -26.76 1.82
CA ILE A 385 -8.17 -26.73 2.82
C ILE A 385 -7.68 -27.27 4.16
N ILE A 386 -6.84 -28.31 4.13
CA ILE A 386 -6.24 -28.87 5.35
C ILE A 386 -5.39 -27.83 6.07
N SER A 387 -4.59 -27.02 5.37
CA SER A 387 -3.77 -25.99 6.01
C SER A 387 -4.60 -24.88 6.65
N VAL A 388 -5.75 -24.53 6.06
CA VAL A 388 -6.72 -23.58 6.65
C VAL A 388 -7.33 -24.15 7.93
N LEU A 389 -7.69 -25.44 7.95
CA LEU A 389 -8.14 -26.13 9.17
C LEU A 389 -7.04 -26.15 10.24
N THR A 390 -5.79 -26.45 9.85
CA THR A 390 -4.63 -26.44 10.74
C THR A 390 -4.41 -25.06 11.35
N SER A 391 -4.43 -23.98 10.56
CA SER A 391 -4.30 -22.62 11.07
C SER A 391 -5.39 -22.27 12.07
N SER A 392 -6.64 -22.61 11.75
CA SER A 392 -7.80 -22.36 12.62
C SER A 392 -7.71 -23.15 13.93
N PHE A 393 -7.17 -24.38 13.88
CA PHE A 393 -6.90 -25.21 15.04
C PHE A 393 -5.80 -24.63 15.93
N ILE A 394 -4.67 -24.19 15.36
CA ILE A 394 -3.59 -23.53 16.11
C ILE A 394 -4.11 -22.27 16.82
N ALA A 395 -5.06 -21.56 16.20
CA ALA A 395 -5.71 -20.40 16.81
C ALA A 395 -6.61 -20.76 18.01
N TYR A 396 -7.50 -21.74 17.86
CA TYR A 396 -8.55 -22.06 18.84
C TYR A 396 -8.79 -23.57 19.00
N ALA A 397 -7.77 -24.29 19.47
CA ALA A 397 -7.79 -25.76 19.46
C ALA A 397 -8.89 -26.42 20.30
N LYS A 398 -9.37 -25.79 21.38
CA LYS A 398 -10.46 -26.34 22.21
C LYS A 398 -11.75 -26.55 21.40
N ALA A 399 -12.04 -25.64 20.47
CA ALA A 399 -13.28 -25.66 19.70
C ALA A 399 -13.38 -26.85 18.73
N PHE A 400 -12.24 -27.36 18.25
CA PHE A 400 -12.20 -28.44 17.26
C PHE A 400 -12.38 -29.83 17.87
N GLY A 401 -11.93 -30.05 19.11
CA GLY A 401 -11.98 -31.35 19.76
C GLY A 401 -11.38 -32.47 18.91
N ASP A 402 -12.02 -33.64 18.94
CA ASP A 402 -11.60 -34.85 18.22
C ASP A 402 -11.63 -34.73 16.68
N SER A 403 -12.38 -33.78 16.12
CA SER A 403 -12.55 -33.63 14.66
C SER A 403 -11.25 -33.35 13.91
N ILE A 404 -10.23 -32.86 14.61
CA ILE A 404 -8.92 -32.51 14.03
C ILE A 404 -7.97 -33.71 13.92
N LEU A 405 -8.20 -34.78 14.69
CA LEU A 405 -7.26 -35.91 14.79
C LEU A 405 -6.81 -36.51 13.45
N PRO A 406 -7.65 -36.62 12.40
CA PRO A 406 -7.23 -37.17 11.11
C PRO A 406 -6.03 -36.43 10.50
N LEU A 407 -5.96 -35.11 10.64
CA LEU A 407 -4.84 -34.35 10.07
C LEU A 407 -3.55 -34.51 10.89
N LEU A 408 -3.67 -34.74 12.20
CA LEU A 408 -2.50 -34.89 13.07
C LEU A 408 -1.77 -36.23 12.87
N LYS A 409 -2.40 -37.19 12.19
CA LYS A 409 -1.82 -38.50 11.83
C LYS A 409 -0.88 -38.46 10.62
N VAL A 410 -0.74 -37.32 9.94
CA VAL A 410 0.01 -37.20 8.68
C VAL A 410 1.29 -36.40 8.88
N ARG A 411 2.44 -37.02 8.57
CA ARG A 411 3.78 -36.44 8.74
C ARG A 411 3.98 -35.16 7.92
N GLU A 412 3.59 -35.18 6.64
CA GLU A 412 3.83 -34.09 5.68
C GLU A 412 3.27 -32.75 6.16
N PHE A 413 2.16 -32.77 6.91
CA PHE A 413 1.51 -31.55 7.39
C PHE A 413 2.39 -30.82 8.41
N TYR A 414 3.15 -31.54 9.23
CA TYR A 414 4.11 -30.95 10.16
C TYR A 414 5.28 -30.30 9.44
N GLU A 415 5.76 -30.91 8.36
CA GLU A 415 6.86 -30.38 7.55
C GLU A 415 6.42 -29.10 6.84
N TRP A 416 5.33 -29.15 6.07
CA TRP A 416 4.83 -28.01 5.33
C TRP A 416 4.38 -26.86 6.23
N ASP A 417 3.82 -27.15 7.40
CA ASP A 417 3.41 -26.11 8.34
C ASP A 417 4.59 -25.45 9.05
N THR A 418 5.70 -26.17 9.24
CA THR A 418 6.97 -25.59 9.70
C THR A 418 7.51 -24.60 8.67
N HIS A 419 7.54 -24.98 7.38
CA HIS A 419 7.94 -24.09 6.29
C HIS A 419 7.01 -22.87 6.16
N ARG A 420 5.72 -23.04 6.40
CA ARG A 420 4.75 -21.93 6.43
C ARG A 420 5.06 -20.96 7.57
N ALA A 421 5.37 -21.47 8.76
CA ALA A 421 5.69 -20.65 9.94
C ALA A 421 6.98 -19.86 9.81
N THR A 422 8.05 -20.46 9.26
CA THR A 422 9.32 -19.76 9.07
C THR A 422 9.20 -18.60 8.09
N ARG A 423 8.26 -18.68 7.14
CA ARG A 423 8.01 -17.63 6.14
C ARG A 423 6.97 -16.60 6.60
N GLU A 424 6.42 -16.72 7.80
CA GLU A 424 5.34 -15.84 8.27
C GLU A 424 5.75 -14.36 8.32
N HIS A 425 7.02 -14.08 8.64
CA HIS A 425 7.57 -12.71 8.63
C HIS A 425 7.56 -12.04 7.25
N SER A 426 7.43 -12.82 6.16
CA SER A 426 7.36 -12.35 4.78
C SER A 426 5.94 -12.15 4.27
N SER A 427 4.90 -12.53 5.05
CA SER A 427 3.49 -12.36 4.67
C SER A 427 3.07 -10.88 4.80
N THR A 428 3.26 -10.12 3.72
CA THR A 428 2.86 -8.71 3.64
C THR A 428 1.45 -8.54 3.10
N ALA A 429 0.72 -7.55 3.61
CA ALA A 429 -0.58 -7.17 3.04
C ALA A 429 -0.35 -6.15 1.91
N ILE A 430 -0.27 -6.64 0.66
CA ILE A 430 -0.19 -5.78 -0.53
C ILE A 430 -1.33 -4.76 -0.51
N TYR A 431 -0.99 -3.48 -0.71
CA TYR A 431 -1.92 -2.37 -0.59
C TYR A 431 -3.08 -2.44 -1.58
N ASP A 432 -4.32 -2.50 -1.06
CA ASP A 432 -5.54 -2.46 -1.86
C ASP A 432 -6.06 -1.03 -2.05
N GLN A 433 -5.83 -0.44 -3.23
CA GLN A 433 -6.32 0.90 -3.58
C GLN A 433 -7.84 0.97 -3.78
N LYS A 434 -8.52 -0.17 -3.98
CA LYS A 434 -9.94 -0.22 -4.38
C LYS A 434 -10.88 -0.39 -3.19
N ILE A 435 -10.43 -1.08 -2.14
CA ILE A 435 -11.21 -1.32 -0.92
C ILE A 435 -10.37 -0.87 0.28
N SER A 436 -10.45 0.41 0.61
CA SER A 436 -9.57 1.05 1.60
C SER A 436 -9.58 0.37 2.99
N TYR A 437 -10.75 -0.08 3.47
CA TYR A 437 -10.84 -0.78 4.77
C TYR A 437 -10.26 -2.20 4.73
N ALA A 438 -10.25 -2.85 3.56
CA ALA A 438 -9.75 -4.21 3.42
C ALA A 438 -8.25 -4.31 3.72
N GLN A 439 -7.49 -3.22 3.51
CA GLN A 439 -6.08 -3.16 3.87
C GLN A 439 -5.86 -3.28 5.37
N LYS A 440 -6.61 -2.49 6.16
CA LYS A 440 -6.52 -2.53 7.63
C LYS A 440 -6.86 -3.92 8.14
N GLU A 441 -7.98 -4.47 7.65
CA GLU A 441 -8.45 -5.78 8.09
C GLU A 441 -7.51 -6.92 7.69
N LYS A 442 -6.97 -6.90 6.46
CA LYS A 442 -5.96 -7.88 6.03
C LYS A 442 -4.68 -7.77 6.87
N GLY A 443 -4.25 -6.55 7.18
CA GLY A 443 -3.09 -6.30 8.04
C GLY A 443 -3.29 -6.83 9.47
N GLU A 444 -4.45 -6.57 10.07
CA GLU A 444 -4.82 -7.09 11.39
C GLU A 444 -4.94 -8.62 11.37
N PHE A 445 -5.59 -9.18 10.34
CA PHE A 445 -5.72 -10.61 10.15
C PHE A 445 -4.34 -11.27 10.03
N ASN A 446 -3.41 -10.72 9.25
CA ASN A 446 -2.04 -11.20 9.12
C ASN A 446 -1.23 -11.19 10.43
N ARG A 447 -1.65 -10.38 11.42
CA ARG A 447 -0.98 -10.25 12.73
C ARG A 447 -1.63 -11.07 13.84
N LEU A 448 -2.56 -11.98 13.52
CA LEU A 448 -3.21 -12.82 14.54
C LEU A 448 -2.15 -13.58 15.37
N PRO A 449 -2.29 -13.64 16.71
CA PRO A 449 -1.23 -14.10 17.61
C PRO A 449 -0.73 -15.51 17.31
N HIS A 450 -1.61 -16.41 16.90
CA HIS A 450 -1.27 -17.81 16.65
C HIS A 450 -0.29 -18.00 15.49
N ARG A 451 -0.16 -17.00 14.61
CA ARG A 451 0.73 -17.04 13.44
C ARG A 451 2.18 -16.75 13.80
N THR A 452 2.42 -15.83 14.73
CA THR A 452 3.77 -15.41 15.14
C THR A 452 4.24 -16.07 16.43
N LYS A 453 3.32 -16.60 17.24
CA LYS A 453 3.64 -17.23 18.52
C LYS A 453 4.43 -18.54 18.39
N TYR A 454 4.14 -19.34 17.37
CA TYR A 454 4.74 -20.68 17.18
C TYR A 454 5.64 -20.67 15.93
N GLN A 455 6.93 -20.43 16.14
CA GLN A 455 7.93 -20.28 15.07
C GLN A 455 8.15 -21.57 14.27
N ARG A 456 7.94 -22.74 14.87
CA ARG A 456 7.94 -24.04 14.17
C ARG A 456 6.54 -24.56 13.83
N GLY A 457 5.55 -23.66 13.78
CA GLY A 457 4.17 -23.96 13.37
C GLY A 457 3.52 -25.03 14.23
N LEU A 458 2.85 -25.99 13.58
CA LEU A 458 2.12 -27.09 14.22
C LEU A 458 3.00 -27.89 15.20
N ARG A 459 4.29 -28.06 14.92
CA ARG A 459 5.21 -28.84 15.79
C ARG A 459 5.33 -28.22 17.17
N GLU A 460 5.68 -26.95 17.22
CA GLU A 460 5.82 -26.21 18.49
C GLU A 460 4.46 -26.01 19.17
N PHE A 461 3.41 -25.78 18.37
CA PHE A 461 2.05 -25.68 18.87
C PHE A 461 1.61 -26.93 19.64
N LEU A 462 1.89 -28.14 19.13
CA LEU A 462 1.45 -29.38 19.77
C LEU A 462 2.04 -29.57 21.17
N LEU A 463 3.33 -29.27 21.36
CA LEU A 463 3.94 -29.32 22.69
C LEU A 463 3.23 -28.35 23.65
N HIS A 464 3.02 -27.11 23.22
CA HIS A 464 2.30 -26.11 24.01
C HIS A 464 0.86 -26.58 24.32
N TYR A 465 0.18 -27.19 23.35
CA TYR A 465 -1.16 -27.74 23.53
C TYR A 465 -1.19 -28.87 24.56
N GLN A 466 -0.22 -29.78 24.51
CA GLN A 466 -0.14 -30.92 25.42
C GLN A 466 0.05 -30.50 26.89
N LEU A 467 0.81 -29.42 27.11
CA LEU A 467 1.09 -28.85 28.42
C LEU A 467 -0.10 -28.05 28.99
N ASN A 468 -0.81 -27.30 28.15
CA ASN A 468 -1.80 -26.31 28.62
C ASN A 468 -3.27 -26.75 28.51
N ASN A 469 -3.64 -27.57 27.52
CA ASN A 469 -5.04 -27.89 27.22
C ASN A 469 -5.38 -29.34 27.59
N SER A 470 -4.46 -30.27 27.32
CA SER A 470 -4.52 -31.69 27.69
C SER A 470 -5.68 -32.55 27.16
N LEU A 471 -6.71 -31.96 26.51
CA LEU A 471 -7.93 -32.66 26.07
C LEU A 471 -7.66 -33.84 25.15
N LEU A 472 -6.78 -33.70 24.15
CA LEU A 472 -6.44 -34.75 23.18
C LEU A 472 -5.12 -35.48 23.51
N ASN A 473 -4.63 -35.36 24.75
CA ASN A 473 -3.30 -35.89 25.09
C ASN A 473 -3.19 -37.40 24.84
N LYS A 474 -4.24 -38.17 25.16
CA LYS A 474 -4.19 -39.62 25.02
C LYS A 474 -4.04 -40.01 23.55
N GLU A 475 -4.81 -39.38 22.68
CA GLU A 475 -4.83 -39.59 21.25
C GLU A 475 -3.53 -39.11 20.60
N LEU A 476 -3.03 -37.93 20.99
CA LEU A 476 -1.75 -37.40 20.51
C LEU A 476 -0.58 -38.32 20.84
N LEU A 477 -0.54 -38.88 22.06
CA LEU A 477 0.52 -39.80 22.44
C LEU A 477 0.49 -41.08 21.60
N THR A 478 -0.70 -41.62 21.31
CA THR A 478 -0.86 -42.76 20.40
C THR A 478 -0.41 -42.43 18.98
N ILE A 479 -0.68 -41.21 18.48
CA ILE A 479 -0.18 -40.75 17.18
C ILE A 479 1.35 -40.72 17.17
N PHE A 480 1.97 -40.18 18.22
CA PHE A 480 3.44 -40.12 18.33
C PHE A 480 4.08 -41.50 18.44
N ASP A 481 3.48 -42.41 19.20
CA ASP A 481 3.91 -43.81 19.27
C ASP A 481 3.91 -44.45 17.87
N GLY A 482 2.83 -44.24 17.10
CA GLY A 482 2.77 -44.69 15.70
C GLY A 482 3.80 -44.01 14.78
N PHE A 483 4.18 -42.75 15.03
CA PHE A 483 5.26 -42.12 14.28
C PHE A 483 6.63 -42.69 14.62
N TYR A 484 6.90 -43.03 15.89
CA TYR A 484 8.14 -43.70 16.28
C TYR A 484 8.27 -45.09 15.65
N GLU A 485 7.17 -45.85 15.60
CA GLU A 485 7.15 -47.18 14.94
C GLU A 485 7.45 -47.10 13.43
N ASN A 486 7.06 -46.00 12.79
CA ASN A 486 7.16 -45.81 11.34
C ASN A 486 8.28 -44.83 10.90
N CYS A 487 9.13 -44.32 11.80
CA CYS A 487 10.13 -43.31 11.43
C CYS A 487 11.30 -43.87 10.61
N GLY A 488 11.56 -45.18 10.69
CA GLY A 488 12.75 -45.80 10.09
C GLY A 488 14.04 -45.14 10.59
N ASP A 489 15.02 -44.98 9.71
CA ASP A 489 16.32 -44.35 10.02
C ASP A 489 16.33 -42.81 9.84
N ASP A 490 15.16 -42.17 9.77
CA ASP A 490 15.07 -40.71 9.58
C ASP A 490 15.27 -39.96 10.91
N ILE A 491 16.54 -39.67 11.20
CA ILE A 491 16.98 -38.96 12.42
C ILE A 491 16.29 -37.59 12.56
N PHE A 492 16.05 -36.86 11.47
CA PHE A 492 15.43 -35.53 11.52
C PHE A 492 13.95 -35.62 11.88
N TRP A 493 13.24 -36.63 11.39
CA TRP A 493 11.86 -36.88 11.79
C TRP A 493 11.76 -37.38 13.21
N GLU A 494 12.63 -38.30 13.64
CA GLU A 494 12.67 -38.77 15.03
C GLU A 494 12.95 -37.63 16.03
N LYS A 495 13.88 -36.73 15.68
CA LYS A 495 14.11 -35.48 16.41
C LYS A 495 12.83 -34.64 16.50
N SER A 496 12.13 -34.48 15.38
CA SER A 496 10.89 -33.70 15.32
C SER A 496 9.79 -34.28 16.20
N ILE A 497 9.60 -35.60 16.21
CA ILE A 497 8.63 -36.26 17.11
C ILE A 497 9.03 -36.06 18.57
N THR A 498 10.32 -36.20 18.88
CA THR A 498 10.87 -36.03 20.24
C THR A 498 10.67 -34.62 20.77
N GLU A 499 10.80 -33.60 19.93
CA GLU A 499 10.50 -32.22 20.30
C GLU A 499 8.99 -31.96 20.49
N MET A 500 8.11 -32.74 19.87
CA MET A 500 6.65 -32.62 20.03
C MET A 500 6.13 -33.39 21.25
N ASP A 501 6.77 -34.48 21.65
CA ASP A 501 6.29 -35.38 22.71
C ASP A 501 6.67 -34.89 24.11
N LYS A 502 5.69 -34.42 24.87
CA LYS A 502 5.90 -33.99 26.27
C LYS A 502 6.59 -35.03 27.17
N ARG A 503 6.49 -36.34 26.87
CA ARG A 503 7.13 -37.42 27.66
C ARG A 503 8.66 -37.39 27.58
N LYS A 504 9.21 -36.70 26.58
CA LYS A 504 10.65 -36.62 26.31
C LYS A 504 11.30 -35.38 26.93
N TYR A 505 10.54 -34.54 27.63
CA TYR A 505 11.07 -33.36 28.30
C TYR A 505 11.41 -33.62 29.77
N LYS A 506 12.47 -32.98 30.26
CA LYS A 506 12.86 -32.92 31.67
C LYS A 506 12.91 -31.46 32.11
N ALA A 507 12.47 -31.18 33.34
CA ALA A 507 12.60 -29.85 33.92
C ALA A 507 13.99 -29.72 34.57
N SER A 508 14.82 -28.81 34.08
CA SER A 508 16.07 -28.38 34.71
C SER A 508 15.83 -27.06 35.46
N ILE A 509 16.56 -26.87 36.57
CA ILE A 509 16.42 -25.67 37.40
C ILE A 509 17.49 -24.68 36.96
N VAL A 510 17.07 -23.54 36.40
CA VAL A 510 17.98 -22.49 35.92
C VAL A 510 18.28 -21.47 37.02
N ASP A 511 17.27 -21.11 37.81
CA ASP A 511 17.40 -20.15 38.91
C ASP A 511 16.46 -20.56 40.06
N LYS A 512 17.04 -21.08 41.16
CA LYS A 512 16.29 -21.52 42.34
C LYS A 512 15.62 -20.36 43.07
N ASP A 513 16.20 -19.16 43.02
CA ASP A 513 15.72 -18.00 43.78
C ASP A 513 14.55 -17.31 43.09
N LYS A 514 14.46 -17.41 41.76
CA LYS A 514 13.33 -16.91 40.96
C LYS A 514 12.27 -17.96 40.63
N GLY A 515 12.49 -19.23 40.98
CA GLY A 515 11.58 -20.34 40.68
C GLY A 515 11.44 -20.63 39.18
N VAL A 516 12.47 -20.34 38.38
CA VAL A 516 12.45 -20.52 36.92
C VAL A 516 12.97 -21.92 36.56
N PHE A 517 12.11 -22.70 35.92
CA PHE A 517 12.43 -24.02 35.36
C PHE A 517 12.55 -23.92 33.84
N GLN A 518 13.57 -24.56 33.28
CA GLN A 518 13.72 -24.73 31.83
C GLN A 518 13.32 -26.15 31.45
N LEU A 519 12.54 -26.28 30.37
CA LEU A 519 12.21 -27.57 29.80
C LEU A 519 13.29 -27.94 28.80
N GLU A 520 14.03 -29.00 29.08
CA GLU A 520 15.06 -29.55 28.20
C GLU A 520 14.58 -30.83 27.53
N VAL A 521 14.85 -30.96 26.23
CA VAL A 521 14.54 -32.16 25.46
C VAL A 521 15.60 -33.23 25.77
N ASN A 522 15.16 -34.41 26.18
CA ASN A 522 16.04 -35.55 26.38
C ASN A 522 16.17 -36.35 25.08
N TYR A 523 17.12 -35.95 24.22
CA TYR A 523 17.39 -36.63 22.96
C TYR A 523 17.99 -38.04 23.15
N PRO A 524 17.60 -39.02 22.32
CA PRO A 524 18.35 -40.25 22.13
C PRO A 524 19.79 -39.97 21.65
N GLU A 525 20.76 -40.83 22.00
CA GLU A 525 22.19 -40.66 21.65
C GLU A 525 22.43 -40.36 20.15
N PRO A 526 21.82 -41.08 19.18
CA PRO A 526 22.06 -40.80 17.76
C PRO A 526 21.62 -39.39 17.32
N ILE A 527 20.56 -38.85 17.91
CA ILE A 527 20.08 -37.48 17.62
C ILE A 527 20.97 -36.46 18.31
N TYR A 528 21.42 -36.74 19.54
CA TYR A 528 22.35 -35.88 20.26
C TYR A 528 23.64 -35.68 19.48
N ASP A 529 24.24 -36.78 18.99
CA ASP A 529 25.45 -36.75 18.18
C ASP A 529 25.24 -35.97 16.88
N ALA A 530 24.13 -36.22 16.16
CA ALA A 530 23.81 -35.49 14.93
C ALA A 530 23.61 -33.98 15.16
N VAL A 531 22.97 -33.58 16.26
CA VAL A 531 22.82 -32.17 16.64
C VAL A 531 24.17 -31.54 16.97
N GLN A 532 25.04 -32.28 17.67
CA GLN A 532 26.39 -31.81 17.98
C GLN A 532 27.23 -31.64 16.71
N THR A 533 27.24 -32.63 15.82
CA THR A 533 27.92 -32.55 14.52
C THR A 533 27.41 -31.37 13.70
N PHE A 534 26.09 -31.18 13.59
CA PHE A 534 25.51 -30.05 12.86
C PHE A 534 25.89 -28.69 13.49
N THR A 535 26.02 -28.63 14.82
CA THR A 535 26.46 -27.43 15.53
C THR A 535 27.94 -27.12 15.27
N GLU A 536 28.76 -28.17 15.20
CA GLU A 536 30.19 -28.07 14.86
C GLU A 536 30.39 -27.69 13.39
N GLU A 537 29.65 -28.30 12.46
CA GLU A 537 29.67 -27.98 11.02
C GLU A 537 29.27 -26.53 10.75
N ASN A 538 28.24 -26.02 11.45
CA ASN A 538 27.76 -24.64 11.29
C ASN A 538 28.35 -23.67 12.32
N LYS A 539 29.45 -24.03 12.99
CA LYS A 539 30.06 -23.19 14.01
C LYS A 539 30.43 -21.81 13.46
N ASN A 540 30.96 -21.76 12.25
CA ASN A 540 31.33 -20.52 11.57
C ASN A 540 30.10 -19.64 11.30
N ASP A 541 29.08 -20.17 10.64
CA ASP A 541 27.80 -19.47 10.37
C ASP A 541 27.16 -18.90 11.65
N ASN A 542 27.16 -19.70 12.73
CA ASN A 542 26.63 -19.27 14.02
C ASN A 542 27.44 -18.13 14.64
N LEU A 543 28.78 -18.19 14.57
CA LEU A 543 29.66 -17.13 15.02
C LEU A 543 29.48 -15.86 14.20
N SER A 544 29.47 -15.96 12.86
CA SER A 544 29.22 -14.83 11.97
C SER A 544 27.86 -14.18 12.22
N MET A 545 26.79 -14.97 12.41
CA MET A 545 25.48 -14.44 12.77
C MET A 545 25.50 -13.72 14.13
N HIS A 546 26.19 -14.29 15.13
CA HIS A 546 26.33 -13.68 16.45
C HIS A 546 27.13 -12.37 16.39
N TYR A 547 28.27 -12.35 15.71
CA TYR A 547 29.11 -11.15 15.55
C TYR A 547 28.39 -10.05 14.78
N SER A 548 27.75 -10.38 13.66
CA SER A 548 26.94 -9.43 12.90
C SER A 548 25.78 -8.87 13.72
N HIS A 549 25.19 -9.67 14.61
CA HIS A 549 24.17 -9.17 15.55
C HIS A 549 24.75 -8.16 16.54
N LEU A 550 25.91 -8.45 17.15
CA LEU A 550 26.60 -7.53 18.08
C LEU A 550 26.98 -6.22 17.38
N LEU A 551 27.56 -6.29 16.19
CA LEU A 551 27.89 -5.12 15.38
C LEU A 551 26.65 -4.27 15.07
N ARG A 552 25.53 -4.91 14.74
CA ARG A 552 24.27 -4.20 14.48
C ARG A 552 23.74 -3.51 15.75
N GLN A 553 23.78 -4.17 16.91
CA GLN A 553 23.37 -3.56 18.17
C GLN A 553 24.24 -2.35 18.54
N ALA A 554 25.56 -2.46 18.33
CA ALA A 554 26.51 -1.37 18.56
C ALA A 554 26.22 -0.17 17.65
N ARG A 555 26.01 -0.40 16.35
CA ARG A 555 25.62 0.65 15.39
C ARG A 555 24.29 1.32 15.75
N GLU A 556 23.30 0.54 16.18
CA GLU A 556 21.99 1.05 16.64
C GLU A 556 22.07 1.74 18.02
N LYS A 557 23.25 1.82 18.64
CA LYS A 557 23.50 2.38 19.98
C LYS A 557 22.68 1.69 21.08
N LYS A 558 22.39 0.40 20.91
CA LYS A 558 21.67 -0.43 21.89
C LYS A 558 22.59 -1.13 22.87
N SER A 559 23.84 -1.34 22.48
CA SER A 559 24.92 -1.89 23.29
C SER A 559 26.21 -1.14 23.01
N GLU A 560 27.11 -1.08 23.99
CA GLU A 560 28.50 -0.65 23.76
C GLU A 560 29.32 -1.88 23.35
N ILE A 561 30.32 -1.66 22.49
CA ILE A 561 31.30 -2.68 22.07
C ILE A 561 32.68 -2.18 22.48
N SER A 562 33.49 -3.06 23.07
CA SER A 562 34.89 -2.78 23.42
C SER A 562 35.83 -3.03 22.23
N PHE A 563 37.04 -2.46 22.29
CA PHE A 563 38.06 -2.71 21.26
C PHE A 563 38.45 -4.19 21.18
N ASP A 564 38.58 -4.89 22.32
CA ASP A 564 38.91 -6.32 22.36
C ASP A 564 37.84 -7.19 21.67
N GLU A 565 36.56 -6.85 21.87
CA GLU A 565 35.45 -7.52 21.17
C GLU A 565 35.48 -7.21 19.67
N TRP A 566 35.72 -5.94 19.30
CA TRP A 566 35.86 -5.55 17.90
C TRP A 566 37.03 -6.27 17.22
N GLU A 567 38.19 -6.36 17.88
CA GLU A 567 39.39 -7.03 17.36
C GLU A 567 39.18 -8.54 17.20
N THR A 568 38.42 -9.16 18.12
CA THR A 568 38.02 -10.57 17.99
C THR A 568 37.18 -10.80 16.73
N ILE A 569 36.23 -9.91 16.45
CA ILE A 569 35.40 -9.99 15.24
C ILE A 569 36.22 -9.68 13.97
N PHE A 570 37.13 -8.70 14.06
CA PHE A 570 38.05 -8.37 12.96
C PHE A 570 38.88 -9.59 12.56
N ASN A 571 39.51 -10.26 13.52
CA ASN A 571 40.30 -11.46 13.25
C ASN A 571 39.47 -12.60 12.63
N HIS A 572 38.17 -12.66 12.92
CA HIS A 572 37.26 -13.63 12.30
C HIS A 572 36.94 -13.27 10.84
N PHE A 573 36.53 -12.03 10.56
CA PHE A 573 36.17 -11.58 9.21
C PHE A 573 37.37 -11.31 8.28
N SER A 574 38.57 -11.13 8.83
CA SER A 574 39.80 -10.89 8.05
C SER A 574 40.64 -12.16 7.82
N SER A 575 40.20 -13.33 8.32
CA SER A 575 40.97 -14.58 8.23
C SER A 575 40.81 -15.24 6.87
N ASP A 576 41.93 -15.54 6.20
CA ASP A 576 41.94 -16.34 4.96
C ASP A 576 41.63 -17.84 5.21
N GLU A 577 41.68 -18.29 6.47
CA GLU A 577 41.39 -19.68 6.86
C GLU A 577 39.89 -19.93 7.11
N ILE A 578 39.10 -18.87 7.28
CA ILE A 578 37.67 -18.94 7.60
C ILE A 578 36.88 -18.62 6.33
N GLU A 579 36.00 -19.54 5.89
CA GLU A 579 35.16 -19.28 4.72
C GLU A 579 34.14 -18.17 5.02
N ASN A 580 34.04 -17.20 4.10
CA ASN A 580 33.04 -16.13 4.20
C ASN A 580 31.62 -16.69 4.14
N THR A 581 30.77 -16.21 5.03
CA THR A 581 29.37 -16.63 5.15
C THR A 581 28.43 -15.54 4.62
N MET A 582 27.19 -15.89 4.29
CA MET A 582 26.18 -14.89 3.91
C MET A 582 25.77 -13.95 5.07
N TRP A 583 26.18 -14.28 6.29
CA TRP A 583 25.85 -13.52 7.49
C TRP A 583 26.92 -12.50 7.86
N ASP A 584 28.10 -12.56 7.25
CA ASP A 584 29.23 -11.68 7.58
C ASP A 584 28.84 -10.21 7.32
N SER A 585 29.22 -9.32 8.24
CA SER A 585 28.94 -7.89 8.16
C SER A 585 30.23 -7.05 8.17
N PRO A 586 31.11 -7.23 7.16
CA PRO A 586 32.44 -6.62 7.14
C PRO A 586 32.40 -5.10 6.99
N VAL A 587 31.37 -4.53 6.34
CA VAL A 587 31.23 -3.07 6.23
C VAL A 587 30.84 -2.45 7.58
N THR A 588 29.93 -3.08 8.31
CA THR A 588 29.51 -2.62 9.64
C THR A 588 30.67 -2.68 10.62
N LEU A 589 31.48 -3.75 10.58
CA LEU A 589 32.73 -3.83 11.32
C LEU A 589 33.66 -2.66 10.97
N SER A 590 33.87 -2.42 9.68
CA SER A 590 34.78 -1.38 9.17
C SER A 590 34.36 0.02 9.58
N VAL A 591 33.06 0.34 9.45
CA VAL A 591 32.51 1.64 9.84
C VAL A 591 32.65 1.85 11.35
N LEU A 592 32.29 0.86 12.17
CA LEU A 592 32.45 0.96 13.63
C LEU A 592 33.92 1.11 14.04
N GLY A 593 34.83 0.39 13.37
CA GLY A 593 36.27 0.52 13.60
C GLY A 593 36.77 1.94 13.33
N LEU A 594 36.38 2.52 12.19
CA LEU A 594 36.80 3.87 11.79
C LEU A 594 36.12 4.98 12.60
N ASP A 595 34.88 4.78 13.06
CA ASP A 595 34.15 5.80 13.83
C ASP A 595 34.48 5.78 15.33
N LEU A 596 34.57 4.59 15.94
CA LEU A 596 34.77 4.44 17.39
C LEU A 596 36.23 4.27 17.78
N PHE A 597 37.01 3.50 17.00
CA PHE A 597 38.33 3.01 17.42
C PHE A 597 39.50 3.56 16.59
N SER A 598 39.29 4.62 15.80
CA SER A 598 40.32 5.15 14.89
C SER A 598 41.69 5.47 15.51
N ALA A 599 41.74 5.76 16.81
CA ALA A 599 42.99 6.00 17.56
C ALA A 599 43.73 4.70 17.93
N GLU A 600 43.00 3.59 18.08
CA GLU A 600 43.50 2.29 18.54
C GLU A 600 43.88 1.37 17.36
N LEU A 601 43.30 1.61 16.17
CA LEU A 601 43.59 0.81 14.97
C LEU A 601 45.05 0.97 14.47
N ASN A 602 45.68 -0.17 14.17
CA ASN A 602 46.97 -0.21 13.49
C ASN A 602 46.84 0.07 11.97
N THR A 603 47.96 0.25 11.27
CA THR A 603 47.97 0.59 9.84
C THR A 603 47.26 -0.46 8.97
N ALA A 604 47.47 -1.75 9.24
CA ALA A 604 46.85 -2.84 8.47
C ALA A 604 45.33 -2.92 8.70
N GLN A 605 44.87 -2.72 9.94
CA GLN A 605 43.45 -2.67 10.29
C GLN A 605 42.76 -1.46 9.64
N LYS A 606 43.43 -0.29 9.61
CA LYS A 606 42.92 0.90 8.89
C LYS A 606 42.82 0.64 7.40
N GLU A 607 43.84 0.03 6.80
CA GLU A 607 43.85 -0.32 5.38
C GLU A 607 42.73 -1.30 5.03
N TYR A 608 42.53 -2.36 5.82
CA TYR A 608 41.43 -3.30 5.66
C TYR A 608 40.08 -2.58 5.69
N ASN A 609 39.80 -1.81 6.75
CA ASN A 609 38.51 -1.15 6.92
C ASN A 609 38.17 -0.21 5.76
N VAL A 610 39.16 0.54 5.24
CA VAL A 610 38.96 1.43 4.09
C VAL A 610 38.74 0.63 2.80
N LYS A 611 39.55 -0.40 2.54
CA LYS A 611 39.42 -1.24 1.34
C LYS A 611 38.10 -2.00 1.31
N THR A 612 37.64 -2.55 2.43
CA THR A 612 36.35 -3.24 2.53
C THR A 612 35.18 -2.34 2.11
N ILE A 613 35.18 -1.07 2.52
CA ILE A 613 34.15 -0.11 2.09
C ILE A 613 34.25 0.17 0.59
N ILE A 614 35.47 0.34 0.05
CA ILE A 614 35.70 0.58 -1.38
C ILE A 614 35.24 -0.61 -2.23
N GLU A 615 35.64 -1.83 -1.88
CA GLU A 615 35.27 -3.04 -2.59
C GLU A 615 33.75 -3.24 -2.58
N ALA A 616 33.09 -3.00 -1.44
CA ALA A 616 31.63 -3.05 -1.36
C ALA A 616 30.97 -1.98 -2.27
N LEU A 617 31.50 -0.75 -2.31
CA LEU A 617 31.00 0.30 -3.22
C LEU A 617 31.18 -0.07 -4.69
N GLU A 618 32.32 -0.63 -5.07
CA GLU A 618 32.58 -1.08 -6.44
C GLU A 618 31.57 -2.15 -6.89
N GLN A 619 31.26 -3.11 -6.02
CA GLN A 619 30.26 -4.14 -6.32
C GLN A 619 28.84 -3.56 -6.41
N ILE A 620 28.49 -2.61 -5.54
CA ILE A 620 27.20 -1.89 -5.60
C ILE A 620 27.06 -1.12 -6.93
N ILE A 621 28.11 -0.40 -7.33
CA ILE A 621 28.13 0.35 -8.59
C ILE A 621 28.01 -0.59 -9.80
N LYS A 622 28.73 -1.73 -9.76
CA LYS A 622 28.66 -2.73 -10.82
C LYS A 622 27.26 -3.30 -10.96
N GLU A 623 26.63 -3.68 -9.85
CA GLU A 623 25.25 -4.18 -9.82
C GLU A 623 24.27 -3.13 -10.37
N ALA A 624 24.35 -1.89 -9.91
CA ALA A 624 23.44 -0.82 -10.31
C ALA A 624 23.49 -0.51 -11.82
N ASN A 625 24.62 -0.81 -12.47
CA ASN A 625 24.84 -0.56 -13.89
C ASN A 625 24.66 -1.79 -14.80
N ASP A 626 24.68 -3.01 -14.27
CA ASP A 626 24.51 -4.26 -15.02
C ASP A 626 23.02 -4.70 -15.04
N ARG A 627 22.19 -4.03 -15.86
CA ARG A 627 20.79 -4.41 -16.09
C ARG A 627 20.68 -5.70 -16.92
N GLY A 628 20.56 -6.86 -16.27
CA GLY A 628 20.13 -8.08 -16.95
C GLY A 628 20.71 -9.41 -16.46
N ASN A 629 21.59 -9.42 -15.46
CA ASN A 629 22.21 -10.65 -14.96
C ASN A 629 21.74 -10.98 -13.53
N PHE A 630 20.50 -11.46 -13.40
CA PHE A 630 19.92 -11.92 -12.12
C PHE A 630 20.60 -13.18 -11.54
N SER A 631 21.72 -13.64 -12.12
CA SER A 631 22.42 -14.87 -11.79
C SER A 631 23.81 -14.69 -11.18
N SER A 632 24.34 -13.46 -11.06
CA SER A 632 25.62 -13.23 -10.37
C SER A 632 25.39 -13.15 -8.86
N GLN A 633 26.14 -13.95 -8.10
CA GLN A 633 26.24 -13.78 -6.64
C GLN A 633 26.67 -12.34 -6.32
N TYR A 634 25.99 -11.71 -5.36
CA TYR A 634 26.36 -10.38 -4.88
C TYR A 634 27.73 -10.45 -4.21
N GLY A 635 28.67 -9.62 -4.67
CA GLY A 635 30.01 -9.52 -4.07
C GLY A 635 30.06 -8.72 -2.77
N PHE A 636 28.91 -8.45 -2.14
CA PHE A 636 28.77 -7.69 -0.90
C PHE A 636 27.50 -8.11 -0.15
N ASN A 637 27.42 -7.80 1.14
CA ASN A 637 26.22 -8.07 1.94
C ASN A 637 25.11 -7.05 1.63
N ILE A 638 23.97 -7.52 1.10
CA ILE A 638 22.81 -6.68 0.72
C ILE A 638 22.28 -5.87 1.91
N LEU A 639 22.35 -6.42 3.13
CA LEU A 639 21.89 -5.73 4.34
C LEU A 639 22.75 -4.51 4.70
N GLU A 640 23.97 -4.44 4.16
CA GLU A 640 24.92 -3.36 4.42
C GLU A 640 24.92 -2.30 3.32
N LYS A 641 24.22 -2.52 2.19
CA LYS A 641 24.23 -1.63 1.02
C LYS A 641 24.05 -0.15 1.36
N GLN A 642 23.01 0.17 2.15
CA GLN A 642 22.71 1.53 2.56
C GLN A 642 23.82 2.12 3.44
N LEU A 643 24.36 1.32 4.38
CA LEU A 643 25.47 1.74 5.24
C LEU A 643 26.71 2.05 4.41
N THR A 644 27.04 1.21 3.44
CA THR A 644 28.17 1.41 2.54
C THR A 644 28.07 2.76 1.84
N ILE A 645 26.92 3.06 1.23
CA ILE A 645 26.67 4.31 0.52
C ILE A 645 26.70 5.53 1.47
N GLU A 646 26.25 5.37 2.71
CA GLU A 646 26.29 6.39 3.77
C GLU A 646 27.64 6.51 4.51
N SER A 647 28.67 5.78 4.06
CA SER A 647 29.99 5.76 4.70
C SER A 647 31.10 6.44 3.89
N ILE A 648 30.79 6.98 2.69
CA ILE A 648 31.80 7.59 1.78
C ILE A 648 32.63 8.72 2.41
N HIS A 649 32.13 9.37 3.46
CA HIS A 649 32.86 10.42 4.17
C HIS A 649 34.07 9.87 4.95
N LEU A 650 34.02 8.59 5.35
CA LEU A 650 35.13 7.91 6.03
C LEU A 650 36.30 7.67 5.07
N LEU A 651 36.03 7.43 3.79
CA LEU A 651 37.06 7.26 2.77
C LEU A 651 37.95 8.51 2.66
N TYR A 652 37.37 9.70 2.61
CA TYR A 652 38.15 10.95 2.61
C TYR A 652 38.86 11.22 3.94
N LYS A 653 38.26 10.83 5.06
CA LYS A 653 38.85 11.04 6.39
C LYS A 653 40.08 10.15 6.62
N PHE A 654 40.10 8.94 6.07
CA PHE A 654 41.13 7.92 6.31
C PHE A 654 41.90 7.50 5.04
N LYS A 655 41.96 8.35 4.01
CA LYS A 655 42.66 8.06 2.74
C LYS A 655 44.19 8.01 2.86
N GLU A 656 44.79 8.69 3.85
CA GLU A 656 46.24 8.95 3.89
C GLU A 656 47.05 7.64 3.89
N GLY A 657 47.90 7.47 2.86
CA GLY A 657 48.75 6.29 2.70
C GLY A 657 48.02 5.00 2.27
N ILE A 658 46.70 5.07 2.02
CA ILE A 658 45.88 3.90 1.68
C ILE A 658 45.37 3.99 0.22
N VAL A 659 44.67 5.07 -0.15
CA VAL A 659 44.07 5.24 -1.49
C VAL A 659 44.20 6.70 -1.96
N ASP A 660 44.42 6.90 -3.27
CA ASP A 660 44.50 8.25 -3.84
C ASP A 660 43.12 8.93 -3.81
N GLU A 661 43.11 10.22 -3.49
CA GLU A 661 41.88 11.02 -3.49
C GLU A 661 41.22 11.04 -4.87
N LYS A 662 42.01 11.00 -5.96
CA LYS A 662 41.47 10.94 -7.31
C LYS A 662 40.65 9.68 -7.55
N GLU A 663 41.08 8.54 -7.02
CA GLU A 663 40.36 7.27 -7.15
C GLU A 663 39.02 7.31 -6.40
N ILE A 664 39.02 7.91 -5.20
CA ILE A 664 37.79 8.14 -4.41
C ILE A 664 36.83 9.08 -5.16
N ASP A 665 37.33 10.19 -5.73
CA ASP A 665 36.53 11.14 -6.53
C ASP A 665 35.86 10.42 -7.73
N VAL A 666 36.60 9.54 -8.42
CA VAL A 666 36.08 8.74 -9.54
C VAL A 666 35.02 7.75 -9.07
N LEU A 667 35.29 6.99 -8.01
CA LEU A 667 34.37 5.98 -7.46
C LEU A 667 33.04 6.61 -7.05
N ILE A 668 33.08 7.73 -6.33
CA ILE A 668 31.87 8.43 -5.88
C ILE A 668 31.14 9.07 -7.07
N THR A 669 31.85 9.55 -8.08
CA THR A 669 31.20 10.02 -9.33
C THR A 669 30.44 8.89 -10.01
N TYR A 670 31.01 7.68 -10.07
CA TYR A 670 30.31 6.50 -10.59
C TYR A 670 29.08 6.14 -9.75
N LEU A 671 29.15 6.26 -8.42
CA LEU A 671 27.99 6.08 -7.55
C LEU A 671 26.88 7.11 -7.86
N LEU A 672 27.25 8.38 -8.04
CA LEU A 672 26.31 9.47 -8.33
C LEU A 672 25.56 9.33 -9.65
N ILE A 673 26.18 8.71 -10.66
CA ILE A 673 25.56 8.46 -11.97
C ILE A 673 24.84 7.11 -12.05
N SER A 674 24.98 6.25 -11.05
CA SER A 674 24.39 4.90 -11.02
C SER A 674 22.89 4.94 -10.75
N HIS A 675 22.15 3.99 -11.33
CA HIS A 675 20.70 3.88 -11.17
C HIS A 675 20.34 3.08 -9.90
N LEU A 676 20.41 3.74 -8.74
CA LEU A 676 19.96 3.19 -7.45
C LEU A 676 18.42 3.08 -7.38
N ALA A 677 17.90 2.26 -6.47
CA ALA A 677 16.45 2.19 -6.23
C ALA A 677 15.93 3.50 -5.58
N ASP A 678 14.65 3.82 -5.79
CA ASP A 678 14.06 5.10 -5.35
C ASP A 678 14.21 5.40 -3.85
N HIS A 679 14.19 4.37 -2.99
CA HIS A 679 14.40 4.55 -1.56
C HIS A 679 15.87 4.77 -1.21
N GLU A 680 16.79 4.06 -1.87
CA GLU A 680 18.24 4.16 -1.66
C GLU A 680 18.75 5.56 -2.06
N ILE A 681 18.31 6.06 -3.23
CA ILE A 681 18.73 7.38 -3.71
C ILE A 681 18.24 8.51 -2.80
N ARG A 682 17.03 8.41 -2.25
CA ARG A 682 16.48 9.40 -1.33
C ARG A 682 17.31 9.50 -0.04
N ASP A 683 17.60 8.35 0.57
CA ASP A 683 18.37 8.30 1.81
C ASP A 683 19.82 8.75 1.56
N PHE A 684 20.42 8.33 0.44
CA PHE A 684 21.74 8.81 0.03
C PHE A 684 21.79 10.32 -0.19
N GLN A 685 20.82 10.91 -0.91
CA GLN A 685 20.75 12.36 -1.12
C GLN A 685 20.66 13.13 0.20
N LYS A 686 19.85 12.64 1.14
CA LYS A 686 19.71 13.22 2.47
C LYS A 686 21.03 13.14 3.25
N TYR A 687 21.68 11.98 3.25
CA TYR A 687 23.00 11.79 3.86
C TYR A 687 24.05 12.70 3.22
N PHE A 688 24.10 12.76 1.88
CA PHE A 688 25.07 13.56 1.14
C PHE A 688 24.92 15.03 1.52
N ARG A 689 23.69 15.55 1.48
CA ARG A 689 23.39 16.94 1.81
C ARG A 689 23.67 17.29 3.27
N ASN A 690 23.22 16.46 4.21
CA ASN A 690 23.20 16.83 5.62
C ASN A 690 24.46 16.40 6.40
N THR A 691 25.18 15.41 5.90
CA THR A 691 26.36 14.85 6.57
C THR A 691 27.62 15.06 5.73
N PHE A 692 27.64 14.58 4.48
CA PHE A 692 28.84 14.64 3.64
C PHE A 692 29.23 16.08 3.30
N SER A 693 28.30 16.88 2.76
CA SER A 693 28.54 18.27 2.39
C SER A 693 28.92 19.17 3.56
N LYS A 694 28.47 18.84 4.79
CA LYS A 694 28.89 19.56 6.01
C LYS A 694 30.33 19.24 6.41
N LYS A 695 30.74 17.96 6.28
CA LYS A 695 32.11 17.53 6.61
C LYS A 695 33.12 17.92 5.52
N PHE A 696 32.73 17.87 4.24
CA PHE A 696 33.60 18.09 3.09
C PHE A 696 32.96 19.01 2.01
N PRO A 697 32.76 20.31 2.30
CA PRO A 697 32.00 21.21 1.44
C PRO A 697 32.62 21.41 0.05
N GLU A 698 33.95 21.56 -0.03
CA GLU A 698 34.64 21.75 -1.32
C GLU A 698 34.53 20.51 -2.21
N LYS A 699 34.64 19.31 -1.61
CA LYS A 699 34.51 18.03 -2.31
C LYS A 699 33.09 17.80 -2.80
N ALA A 700 32.10 18.04 -1.94
CA ALA A 700 30.70 17.94 -2.31
C ALA A 700 30.37 18.85 -3.50
N ASN A 701 30.80 20.12 -3.45
CA ASN A 701 30.60 21.06 -4.54
C ASN A 701 31.20 20.58 -5.86
N LYS A 702 32.44 20.08 -5.81
CA LYS A 702 33.16 19.53 -6.97
C LYS A 702 32.39 18.35 -7.59
N LEU A 703 31.97 17.37 -6.78
CA LEU A 703 31.23 16.19 -7.22
C LEU A 703 29.86 16.57 -7.83
N ILE A 704 29.15 17.52 -7.23
CA ILE A 704 27.87 18.03 -7.76
C ILE A 704 28.09 18.71 -9.12
N ILE A 705 29.13 19.51 -9.28
CA ILE A 705 29.47 20.15 -10.56
C ILE A 705 29.81 19.09 -11.62
N THR A 706 30.57 18.05 -11.27
CA THR A 706 30.86 16.93 -12.16
C THR A 706 29.57 16.22 -12.61
N LEU A 707 28.62 16.01 -11.70
CA LEU A 707 27.31 15.43 -12.04
C LEU A 707 26.50 16.30 -12.99
N ILE A 708 26.52 17.63 -12.81
CA ILE A 708 25.87 18.58 -13.74
C ILE A 708 26.51 18.50 -15.13
N LYS A 709 27.84 18.51 -15.22
CA LYS A 709 28.57 18.35 -16.49
C LYS A 709 28.25 17.00 -17.16
N TYR A 710 28.15 15.94 -16.35
CA TYR A 710 27.79 14.60 -16.82
C TYR A 710 26.40 14.56 -17.47
N GLY A 711 25.45 15.37 -16.98
CA GLY A 711 24.13 15.52 -17.61
C GLY A 711 24.20 15.93 -19.08
N LYS A 712 25.16 16.78 -19.47
CA LYS A 712 25.40 17.16 -20.87
C LYS A 712 26.06 16.03 -21.66
N PHE A 713 27.13 15.46 -21.09
CA PHE A 713 27.85 14.33 -21.68
C PHE A 713 26.92 13.16 -22.02
N SER A 714 25.97 12.85 -21.14
CA SER A 714 25.00 11.75 -21.32
C SER A 714 24.08 11.96 -22.53
N ILE A 715 23.65 13.20 -22.81
CA ILE A 715 22.84 13.52 -24.00
C ILE A 715 23.68 13.50 -25.28
N GLU A 716 24.89 14.07 -25.23
CA GLU A 716 25.79 14.13 -26.39
C GLU A 716 26.30 12.75 -26.80
N ASN A 717 26.44 11.83 -25.83
CA ASN A 717 26.98 10.48 -26.01
C ASN A 717 25.92 9.42 -25.69
N ARG A 718 24.70 9.57 -26.22
CA ARG A 718 23.63 8.57 -26.01
C ARG A 718 24.07 7.18 -26.49
N PHE A 719 24.01 6.22 -25.58
CA PHE A 719 24.47 4.86 -25.79
C PHE A 719 23.30 3.86 -25.85
N ASN A 720 23.33 2.96 -26.83
CA ASN A 720 22.37 1.86 -26.92
C ASN A 720 22.86 0.67 -26.06
N HIS A 721 22.14 0.38 -24.98
CA HIS A 721 22.47 -0.69 -24.03
C HIS A 721 22.40 -2.10 -24.66
N TYR A 722 21.84 -2.23 -25.87
CA TYR A 722 21.79 -3.47 -26.66
C TYR A 722 22.85 -3.52 -27.79
N GLY A 723 23.85 -2.62 -27.76
CA GLY A 723 24.96 -2.61 -28.71
C GLY A 723 25.92 -3.78 -28.55
N SER A 724 26.90 -3.86 -29.46
CA SER A 724 27.97 -4.86 -29.40
C SER A 724 28.85 -4.68 -28.17
N LYS A 725 29.53 -5.75 -27.71
CA LYS A 725 30.47 -5.67 -26.58
C LYS A 725 31.58 -4.62 -26.77
N GLN A 726 31.95 -4.34 -28.01
CA GLN A 726 32.96 -3.34 -28.35
C GLN A 726 32.43 -1.91 -28.18
N GLU A 727 31.20 -1.64 -28.63
CA GLU A 727 30.55 -0.32 -28.42
C GLU A 727 30.35 0.00 -26.93
N ILE A 728 30.01 -1.01 -26.11
CA ILE A 728 29.91 -0.87 -24.64
C ILE A 728 31.27 -0.46 -24.06
N LYS A 729 32.35 -1.12 -24.51
CA LYS A 729 33.70 -0.86 -24.03
C LYS A 729 34.17 0.55 -24.40
N GLU A 730 33.99 0.95 -25.66
CA GLU A 730 34.35 2.28 -26.15
C GLU A 730 33.58 3.40 -25.44
N TYR A 731 32.29 3.18 -25.12
CA TYR A 731 31.52 4.12 -24.32
C TYR A 731 32.03 4.22 -22.88
N ARG A 732 32.32 3.08 -22.22
CA ARG A 732 32.88 3.05 -20.85
C ARG A 732 34.24 3.76 -20.78
N GLU A 733 35.10 3.58 -21.79
CA GLU A 733 36.38 4.29 -21.88
C GLU A 733 36.19 5.80 -22.04
N LYS A 734 35.29 6.25 -22.93
CA LYS A 734 34.94 7.67 -23.08
C LYS A 734 34.35 8.26 -21.80
N GLN A 735 33.50 7.51 -21.12
CA GLN A 735 32.88 7.90 -19.86
C GLN A 735 33.93 8.08 -18.76
N PHE A 736 34.84 7.12 -18.63
CA PHE A 736 35.95 7.19 -17.67
C PHE A 736 36.85 8.40 -17.94
N SER A 737 37.29 8.58 -19.19
CA SER A 737 38.10 9.75 -19.58
C SER A 737 37.39 11.09 -19.33
N PHE A 738 36.07 11.15 -19.57
CA PHE A 738 35.28 12.35 -19.27
C PHE A 738 35.25 12.65 -17.76
N ILE A 739 35.01 11.62 -16.93
CA ILE A 739 34.98 11.77 -15.47
C ILE A 739 36.33 12.23 -14.94
N GLU A 740 37.43 11.60 -15.35
CA GLU A 740 38.78 11.97 -14.92
C GLU A 740 39.12 13.43 -15.28
N ASN A 741 38.83 13.85 -16.52
CA ASN A 741 39.09 15.21 -16.96
C ASN A 741 38.20 16.22 -16.23
N SER A 742 36.92 15.90 -16.04
CA SER A 742 35.95 16.77 -15.36
C SER A 742 36.28 16.97 -13.87
N ILE A 743 36.92 15.98 -13.24
CA ILE A 743 37.41 16.07 -11.85
C ILE A 743 38.62 17.01 -11.76
N LEU A 744 39.44 17.14 -12.81
CA LEU A 744 40.60 18.04 -12.80
C LEU A 744 40.23 19.49 -13.21
N GLU A 745 39.16 19.64 -13.98
CA GLU A 745 38.71 20.92 -14.52
C GLU A 745 37.92 21.74 -13.48
N SER A 746 38.35 23.00 -13.26
CA SER A 746 37.68 23.93 -12.32
C SER A 746 36.62 24.83 -12.97
N GLU A 747 36.35 24.66 -14.27
CA GLU A 747 35.39 25.51 -14.99
C GLU A 747 33.94 25.20 -14.58
N LEU A 748 33.15 26.25 -14.31
CA LEU A 748 31.75 26.15 -13.90
C LEU A 748 30.83 26.11 -15.13
N PRO A 749 29.79 25.24 -15.15
CA PRO A 749 28.77 25.26 -16.20
C PRO A 749 28.07 26.61 -16.33
N GLU A 750 27.77 27.05 -17.54
CA GLU A 750 27.00 28.28 -17.76
C GLU A 750 25.52 28.06 -17.43
N ILE A 751 25.02 28.69 -16.35
CA ILE A 751 23.66 28.48 -15.82
C ILE A 751 22.56 28.86 -16.84
N SER A 752 22.79 29.89 -17.66
CA SER A 752 21.88 30.33 -18.74
C SER A 752 21.65 29.24 -19.79
N SER A 753 22.64 28.36 -20.00
CA SER A 753 22.60 27.31 -21.03
C SER A 753 21.86 26.04 -20.60
N LEU A 754 21.49 25.93 -19.32
CA LEU A 754 20.85 24.74 -18.76
C LEU A 754 19.41 24.62 -19.28
N THR A 755 19.14 23.54 -20.01
CA THR A 755 17.78 23.13 -20.42
C THR A 755 17.65 21.61 -20.37
N PHE A 756 16.43 21.09 -20.30
CA PHE A 756 16.18 19.64 -20.34
C PHE A 756 16.35 19.03 -21.73
N GLU A 757 16.65 19.83 -22.76
CA GLU A 757 17.01 19.36 -24.11
C GLU A 757 18.52 19.13 -24.24
N SER A 758 19.32 19.99 -23.62
CA SER A 758 20.79 19.96 -23.68
C SER A 758 21.42 19.14 -22.55
N TYR A 759 20.71 18.95 -21.44
CA TYR A 759 21.14 18.14 -20.31
C TYR A 759 20.10 17.08 -19.94
N GLU A 760 20.55 15.90 -19.54
CA GLU A 760 19.68 14.82 -19.09
C GLU A 760 19.01 15.21 -17.76
N SER A 761 17.67 15.34 -17.79
CA SER A 761 16.86 15.87 -16.69
C SER A 761 17.04 15.12 -15.36
N HIS A 762 17.25 13.80 -15.43
CA HIS A 762 17.47 12.95 -14.26
C HIS A 762 18.69 13.43 -13.44
N PHE A 763 19.83 13.66 -14.09
CA PHE A 763 21.04 14.10 -13.40
C PHE A 763 20.94 15.52 -12.86
N LEU A 764 20.26 16.42 -13.58
CA LEU A 764 20.03 17.79 -13.10
C LEU A 764 19.13 17.82 -11.85
N ASN A 765 18.03 17.06 -11.88
CA ASN A 765 17.12 16.94 -10.74
C ASN A 765 17.82 16.29 -9.53
N ASN A 766 18.64 15.26 -9.77
CA ASN A 766 19.43 14.64 -8.70
C ASN A 766 20.49 15.60 -8.14
N SER A 767 21.21 16.35 -8.97
CA SER A 767 22.18 17.33 -8.48
C SER A 767 21.53 18.43 -7.65
N LEU A 768 20.29 18.84 -7.97
CA LEU A 768 19.54 19.77 -7.13
C LEU A 768 19.34 19.24 -5.71
N LEU A 769 18.98 17.96 -5.57
CA LEU A 769 18.68 17.34 -4.27
C LEU A 769 19.92 17.07 -3.40
N LEU A 770 21.11 17.07 -4.00
CA LEU A 770 22.41 16.92 -3.32
C LEU A 770 22.95 18.24 -2.74
N ILE A 771 22.56 19.38 -3.32
CA ILE A 771 23.01 20.71 -2.89
C ILE A 771 22.47 21.01 -1.48
N THR A 772 23.26 21.66 -0.63
CA THR A 772 22.77 22.10 0.69
C THR A 772 21.70 23.18 0.55
N SER A 773 20.65 23.09 1.37
CA SER A 773 19.55 24.04 1.36
C SER A 773 20.00 25.47 1.73
N ASN A 774 21.03 25.61 2.56
CA ASN A 774 21.75 26.85 2.82
C ASN A 774 22.96 27.06 1.88
N ALA A 775 22.73 26.99 0.57
CA ALA A 775 23.80 27.17 -0.41
C ALA A 775 24.49 28.54 -0.27
N ASN A 776 25.77 28.54 0.11
CA ASN A 776 26.57 29.75 0.31
C ASN A 776 27.25 30.26 -0.98
N SER A 777 27.30 29.45 -2.03
CA SER A 777 27.92 29.82 -3.31
C SER A 777 26.90 30.43 -4.26
N GLU A 778 27.26 31.57 -4.86
CA GLU A 778 26.45 32.27 -5.86
C GLU A 778 26.06 31.35 -7.03
N PHE A 779 26.96 30.44 -7.43
CA PHE A 779 26.68 29.46 -8.49
C PHE A 779 25.50 28.55 -8.11
N PHE A 780 25.53 27.92 -6.93
CA PHE A 780 24.48 27.00 -6.51
C PHE A 780 23.17 27.71 -6.21
N GLN A 781 23.21 28.94 -5.70
CA GLN A 781 22.01 29.76 -5.52
C GLN A 781 21.33 30.04 -6.87
N LYS A 782 22.09 30.46 -7.89
CA LYS A 782 21.57 30.66 -9.25
C LYS A 782 21.09 29.35 -9.88
N TYR A 783 21.78 28.24 -9.62
CA TYR A 783 21.41 26.90 -10.10
C TYR A 783 20.06 26.44 -9.54
N ILE A 784 19.84 26.59 -8.21
CA ILE A 784 18.56 26.26 -7.57
C ILE A 784 17.41 27.03 -8.20
N LEU A 785 17.58 28.33 -8.43
CA LEU A 785 16.55 29.17 -9.06
C LEU A 785 16.29 28.76 -10.51
N LYS A 786 17.34 28.43 -11.27
CA LYS A 786 17.19 27.97 -12.66
C LYS A 786 16.50 26.60 -12.74
N MET A 787 16.84 25.68 -11.84
CA MET A 787 16.20 24.37 -11.78
C MET A 787 14.73 24.46 -11.37
N CYS A 788 14.38 25.32 -10.41
CA CYS A 788 12.99 25.61 -10.09
C CYS A 788 12.23 26.06 -11.35
N GLU A 789 12.79 26.98 -12.14
CA GLU A 789 12.16 27.43 -13.39
C GLU A 789 11.97 26.27 -14.39
N LEU A 790 13.01 25.47 -14.65
CA LEU A 790 12.94 24.34 -15.59
C LEU A 790 11.90 23.29 -15.17
N ILE A 791 11.86 22.94 -13.89
CA ILE A 791 10.89 21.98 -13.34
C ILE A 791 9.47 22.53 -13.52
N LEU A 792 9.22 23.80 -13.17
CA LEU A 792 7.89 24.39 -13.28
C LEU A 792 7.41 24.51 -14.73
N GLU A 793 8.31 24.80 -15.68
CA GLU A 793 7.97 24.80 -17.12
C GLU A 793 7.67 23.37 -17.63
N ASP A 794 8.45 22.38 -17.21
CA ASP A 794 8.24 20.98 -17.59
C ASP A 794 6.92 20.41 -17.05
N LEU A 795 6.49 20.82 -15.85
CA LEU A 795 5.20 20.45 -15.27
C LEU A 795 3.98 21.05 -15.98
N LYS A 796 4.17 21.94 -16.96
CA LYS A 796 3.08 22.41 -17.83
C LYS A 796 2.79 21.43 -18.98
N LEU A 797 3.69 20.49 -19.25
CA LEU A 797 3.54 19.48 -20.30
C LEU A 797 2.65 18.32 -19.84
N GLU A 798 1.95 17.68 -20.77
CA GLU A 798 1.13 16.49 -20.46
C GLU A 798 2.01 15.30 -20.05
N ASP A 799 1.53 14.54 -19.05
CA ASP A 799 2.17 13.32 -18.59
C ASP A 799 1.87 12.18 -19.57
N ASP A 800 2.90 11.70 -20.28
CA ASP A 800 2.79 10.62 -21.26
C ASP A 800 3.20 9.30 -20.59
N TYR A 801 2.21 8.51 -20.16
CA TYR A 801 2.42 7.19 -19.55
C TYR A 801 2.84 6.10 -20.57
N SER A 802 3.14 6.45 -21.83
CA SER A 802 3.52 5.46 -22.84
C SER A 802 4.98 5.00 -22.70
N TYR A 803 5.24 3.74 -23.04
CA TYR A 803 6.58 3.14 -23.06
C TYR A 803 7.55 3.78 -24.07
N SER A 804 7.09 4.72 -24.89
CA SER A 804 7.86 5.46 -25.89
C SER A 804 7.70 6.96 -25.68
N SER A 805 8.22 7.47 -24.56
CA SER A 805 8.20 8.89 -24.24
C SER A 805 8.72 9.73 -25.42
N SER A 806 7.86 10.56 -26.01
CA SER A 806 8.27 11.46 -27.09
C SER A 806 9.21 12.56 -26.56
N ARG A 807 10.06 13.15 -27.40
CA ARG A 807 10.93 14.29 -27.00
C ARG A 807 10.16 15.50 -26.40
N LYS A 808 8.84 15.53 -26.54
CA LYS A 808 7.92 16.58 -26.06
C LYS A 808 7.16 16.21 -24.79
N SER A 809 7.35 15.01 -24.26
CA SER A 809 6.73 14.57 -23.00
C SER A 809 7.46 15.16 -21.79
N ARG A 810 6.72 15.29 -20.68
CA ARG A 810 7.23 15.69 -19.38
C ARG A 810 8.43 14.84 -18.95
N LYS A 811 9.49 15.48 -18.45
CA LYS A 811 10.76 14.82 -18.09
C LYS A 811 10.96 14.67 -16.58
N THR A 812 10.27 15.47 -15.77
CA THR A 812 10.31 15.41 -14.31
C THR A 812 9.40 14.30 -13.80
N ASN A 813 10.03 13.25 -13.25
CA ASN A 813 9.34 12.09 -12.69
C ASN A 813 8.42 12.51 -11.51
N HIS A 814 7.21 11.94 -11.47
CA HIS A 814 6.25 12.14 -10.39
C HIS A 814 6.80 11.72 -9.02
N THR A 815 7.70 10.73 -8.96
CA THR A 815 8.33 10.27 -7.72
C THR A 815 9.18 11.36 -7.05
N ASN A 816 9.82 12.22 -7.85
CA ASN A 816 10.70 13.29 -7.36
C ASN A 816 9.91 14.48 -6.78
N LEU A 817 8.62 14.63 -7.08
CA LEU A 817 7.85 15.81 -6.66
C LEU A 817 7.79 15.95 -5.14
N VAL A 818 7.69 14.83 -4.41
CA VAL A 818 7.64 14.86 -2.95
C VAL A 818 8.98 15.35 -2.39
N ASP A 819 10.08 14.82 -2.89
CA ASP A 819 11.43 15.20 -2.45
C ASP A 819 11.76 16.66 -2.79
N LEU A 820 11.30 17.15 -3.94
CA LEU A 820 11.39 18.55 -4.33
C LEU A 820 10.59 19.49 -3.42
N ARG A 821 9.40 19.08 -2.96
CA ARG A 821 8.60 19.86 -1.98
C ARG A 821 9.39 20.09 -0.71
N PHE A 822 9.96 19.02 -0.17
CA PHE A 822 10.78 19.09 1.05
C PHE A 822 12.06 19.90 0.82
N TYR A 823 12.75 19.71 -0.31
CA TYR A 823 13.97 20.45 -0.60
C TYR A 823 13.73 21.97 -0.70
N PHE A 824 12.75 22.40 -1.50
CA PHE A 824 12.47 23.83 -1.66
C PHE A 824 11.98 24.49 -0.37
N ASN A 825 11.28 23.74 0.51
CA ASN A 825 10.90 24.28 1.80
C ASN A 825 12.10 24.60 2.68
N GLU A 826 13.14 23.75 2.65
CA GLU A 826 14.38 23.96 3.40
C GLU A 826 15.16 25.13 2.80
N VAL A 827 15.17 25.27 1.47
CA VAL A 827 15.78 26.44 0.80
C VAL A 827 15.10 27.74 1.24
N LEU A 828 13.77 27.77 1.34
CA LEU A 828 13.06 28.97 1.81
C LEU A 828 13.48 29.37 3.23
N LEU A 829 13.59 28.40 4.14
CA LEU A 829 13.87 28.64 5.56
C LEU A 829 15.34 28.86 5.90
N PHE A 830 16.27 28.23 5.17
CA PHE A 830 17.69 28.21 5.55
C PHE A 830 18.61 29.08 4.69
N ASN A 831 18.14 29.55 3.53
CA ASN A 831 18.94 30.39 2.64
C ASN A 831 18.78 31.88 2.95
N GLU A 832 19.56 32.76 2.32
CA GLU A 832 19.40 34.20 2.53
C GLU A 832 18.02 34.68 2.04
N ILE A 833 17.44 35.62 2.79
CA ILE A 833 16.10 36.16 2.49
C ILE A 833 15.96 36.68 1.05
N SER A 834 17.05 37.22 0.47
CA SER A 834 17.07 37.74 -0.90
C SER A 834 16.84 36.65 -1.95
N ILE A 835 17.34 35.44 -1.70
CA ILE A 835 17.23 34.28 -2.60
C ILE A 835 15.90 33.59 -2.37
N SER A 836 15.48 33.43 -1.12
CA SER A 836 14.16 32.89 -0.79
C SER A 836 13.03 33.73 -1.40
N LYS A 837 13.16 35.07 -1.41
CA LYS A 837 12.21 35.96 -2.13
C LYS A 837 12.20 35.70 -3.64
N LYS A 838 13.36 35.53 -4.28
CA LYS A 838 13.45 35.15 -5.70
C LYS A 838 12.85 33.77 -5.99
N LEU A 839 13.00 32.82 -5.07
CA LEU A 839 12.39 31.49 -5.21
C LEU A 839 10.86 31.59 -5.13
N ILE A 840 10.31 32.38 -4.20
CA ILE A 840 8.87 32.68 -4.15
C ILE A 840 8.39 33.30 -5.47
N ASP A 841 9.16 34.22 -6.06
CA ASP A 841 8.81 34.81 -7.36
C ASP A 841 8.71 33.74 -8.45
N LYS A 842 9.67 32.82 -8.52
CA LYS A 842 9.66 31.71 -9.48
C LYS A 842 8.50 30.74 -9.25
N LEU A 843 8.23 30.38 -7.99
CA LEU A 843 7.12 29.49 -7.61
C LEU A 843 5.75 30.11 -7.91
N CYS A 844 5.59 31.41 -7.69
CA CYS A 844 4.29 32.09 -7.87
C CYS A 844 4.00 32.45 -9.33
N HIS A 845 5.03 32.75 -10.13
CA HIS A 845 4.89 33.27 -11.49
C HIS A 845 3.95 32.43 -12.40
N PRO A 846 4.01 31.08 -12.42
CA PRO A 846 3.16 30.27 -13.29
C PRO A 846 1.66 30.36 -12.96
N ILE A 847 1.29 30.69 -11.72
CA ILE A 847 -0.10 30.61 -11.23
C ILE A 847 -0.71 31.99 -10.98
N LEU A 848 0.09 32.96 -10.51
CA LEU A 848 -0.40 34.30 -10.20
C LEU A 848 -0.38 35.26 -11.40
N GLY A 849 0.03 34.81 -12.59
CA GLY A 849 -0.07 35.59 -13.84
C GLY A 849 -1.49 35.66 -14.41
N ASP A 850 -1.74 36.61 -15.31
CA ASP A 850 -3.08 36.99 -15.79
C ASP A 850 -3.83 35.90 -16.61
N ASP A 851 -3.14 34.85 -17.07
CA ASP A 851 -3.66 33.84 -18.01
C ASP A 851 -3.84 32.42 -17.43
N PHE A 852 -3.68 32.20 -16.11
CA PHE A 852 -3.73 30.85 -15.53
C PHE A 852 -5.16 30.30 -15.42
N LYS A 853 -5.42 29.16 -16.07
CA LYS A 853 -6.65 28.36 -15.90
C LYS A 853 -6.30 26.98 -15.39
N PHE A 854 -6.93 26.57 -14.29
CA PHE A 854 -6.71 25.25 -13.70
C PHE A 854 -7.26 24.14 -14.61
N THR A 855 -6.38 23.38 -15.26
CA THR A 855 -6.69 22.18 -16.05
C THR A 855 -6.19 20.92 -15.34
N HIS A 856 -6.69 19.75 -15.73
CA HIS A 856 -6.22 18.48 -15.17
C HIS A 856 -4.71 18.26 -15.34
N SER A 857 -4.14 18.73 -16.46
CA SER A 857 -2.70 18.67 -16.75
C SER A 857 -1.84 19.56 -15.83
N LEU A 858 -2.39 20.61 -15.24
CA LEU A 858 -1.67 21.55 -14.36
C LEU A 858 -1.83 21.23 -12.87
N LYS A 859 -2.46 20.09 -12.54
CA LYS A 859 -2.67 19.64 -11.17
C LYS A 859 -1.34 19.45 -10.43
N ASP A 860 -0.39 18.75 -11.04
CA ASP A 860 0.91 18.46 -10.41
C ASP A 860 1.75 19.72 -10.18
N LEU A 861 1.68 20.68 -11.11
CA LEU A 861 2.30 22.00 -10.96
C LEU A 861 1.75 22.71 -9.72
N TYR A 862 0.42 22.77 -9.59
CA TYR A 862 -0.24 23.39 -8.43
C TYR A 862 0.06 22.63 -7.13
N GLU A 863 0.02 21.30 -7.16
CA GLU A 863 0.32 20.47 -5.99
C GLU A 863 1.79 20.56 -5.54
N LEU A 864 2.74 20.71 -6.46
CA LEU A 864 4.13 20.99 -6.11
C LEU A 864 4.23 22.34 -5.38
N ILE A 865 3.72 23.42 -5.98
CA ILE A 865 3.88 24.78 -5.43
C ILE A 865 3.15 24.93 -4.09
N SER A 866 1.87 24.52 -4.03
CA SER A 866 1.12 24.51 -2.77
C SER A 866 1.77 23.58 -1.74
N GLY A 867 2.29 22.42 -2.18
CA GLY A 867 3.02 21.48 -1.34
C GLY A 867 4.29 22.08 -0.73
N VAL A 868 5.05 22.89 -1.47
CA VAL A 868 6.22 23.61 -0.94
C VAL A 868 5.78 24.53 0.20
N PHE A 869 4.81 25.42 -0.01
CA PHE A 869 4.35 26.35 1.04
C PHE A 869 3.77 25.63 2.26
N ASN A 870 2.94 24.61 2.04
CA ASN A 870 2.35 23.81 3.11
C ASN A 870 3.44 23.10 3.95
N THR A 871 4.43 22.50 3.30
CA THR A 871 5.52 21.82 4.01
C THR A 871 6.54 22.78 4.63
N THR A 872 6.64 24.04 4.16
CA THR A 872 7.42 25.08 4.85
C THR A 872 6.83 25.40 6.22
N VAL A 873 5.50 25.47 6.34
CA VAL A 873 4.82 25.67 7.63
C VAL A 873 5.13 24.53 8.60
N THR A 874 5.04 23.28 8.13
CA THR A 874 5.33 22.11 8.98
C THR A 874 6.80 22.04 9.35
N ARG A 875 7.71 22.33 8.41
CA ARG A 875 9.15 22.32 8.68
C ARG A 875 9.54 23.37 9.72
N LEU A 876 8.88 24.53 9.71
CA LEU A 876 9.04 25.52 10.77
C LEU A 876 8.56 25.00 12.13
N ASP A 877 7.44 24.27 12.20
CA ASP A 877 6.97 23.62 13.44
C ASP A 877 8.02 22.64 13.99
N ASP A 878 8.62 21.81 13.12
CA ASP A 878 9.71 20.91 13.53
C ASP A 878 10.90 21.69 14.12
N LEU A 879 11.36 22.73 13.42
CA LEU A 879 12.50 23.55 13.87
C LEU A 879 12.26 24.27 15.19
N ILE A 880 11.04 24.75 15.41
CA ILE A 880 10.64 25.42 16.66
C ILE A 880 10.72 24.46 17.87
N ASN A 881 10.57 23.15 17.63
CA ASN A 881 10.62 22.12 18.66
C ASN A 881 12.00 21.49 18.83
N GLU A 882 12.88 21.59 17.83
CA GLU A 882 14.17 20.87 17.77
C GLU A 882 15.42 21.76 17.90
N ASP A 883 15.36 23.05 17.52
CA ASP A 883 16.55 23.92 17.37
C ASP A 883 16.58 25.06 18.41
N ASP A 884 17.77 25.48 18.83
CA ASP A 884 17.97 26.60 19.77
C ASP A 884 17.85 27.98 19.06
N ASN A 885 18.03 28.05 17.73
CA ASN A 885 17.98 29.29 16.93
C ASN A 885 16.57 29.64 16.42
N VAL A 886 15.53 29.35 17.21
CA VAL A 886 14.11 29.48 16.81
C VAL A 886 13.74 30.88 16.32
N GLU A 887 14.29 31.93 16.94
CA GLU A 887 13.93 33.31 16.63
C GLU A 887 14.37 33.74 15.21
N MET A 888 15.54 33.29 14.77
CA MET A 888 16.06 33.58 13.42
C MET A 888 15.13 32.99 12.34
N TYR A 889 14.80 31.69 12.46
CA TYR A 889 13.95 31.01 11.48
C TYR A 889 12.51 31.54 11.48
N ARG A 890 12.00 31.93 12.65
CA ARG A 890 10.67 32.56 12.77
C ARG A 890 10.61 33.91 12.06
N ASN A 891 11.58 34.79 12.32
CA ASN A 891 11.63 36.11 11.69
C ASN A 891 11.73 35.98 10.17
N GLN A 892 12.58 35.07 9.69
CA GLN A 892 12.74 34.77 8.28
C GLN A 892 11.44 34.25 7.64
N PHE A 893 10.76 33.30 8.28
CA PHE A 893 9.48 32.79 7.78
C PHE A 893 8.44 33.90 7.62
N TRP A 894 8.26 34.74 8.64
CA TRP A 894 7.25 35.81 8.59
C TRP A 894 7.61 36.93 7.60
N GLU A 895 8.89 37.23 7.40
CA GLU A 895 9.36 38.07 6.30
C GLU A 895 8.93 37.52 4.93
N LEU A 896 9.12 36.21 4.72
CA LEU A 896 8.73 35.52 3.48
C LEU A 896 7.22 35.45 3.31
N TRP A 897 6.47 35.17 4.38
CA TRP A 897 5.01 35.15 4.36
C TRP A 897 4.41 36.52 4.06
N LYS A 898 5.03 37.62 4.55
CA LYS A 898 4.66 38.99 4.15
C LYS A 898 4.87 39.23 2.66
N TYR A 899 5.98 38.74 2.13
CA TYR A 899 6.30 38.86 0.72
C TYR A 899 5.30 38.08 -0.15
N LEU A 900 5.01 36.83 0.22
CA LEU A 900 4.00 36.00 -0.43
C LEU A 900 2.60 36.64 -0.37
N PHE A 901 2.19 37.12 0.81
CA PHE A 901 0.93 37.86 0.98
C PHE A 901 0.84 39.05 0.02
N THR A 902 1.90 39.84 -0.11
CA THR A 902 1.95 41.00 -1.02
C THR A 902 1.78 40.57 -2.48
N LYS A 903 2.38 39.44 -2.88
CA LYS A 903 2.25 38.90 -4.25
C LYS A 903 0.82 38.43 -4.54
N VAL A 904 0.22 37.66 -3.62
CA VAL A 904 -1.18 37.19 -3.73
C VAL A 904 -2.14 38.38 -3.74
N LYS A 905 -1.90 39.38 -2.89
CA LYS A 905 -2.69 40.62 -2.86
C LYS A 905 -2.61 41.40 -4.18
N THR A 906 -1.43 41.48 -4.79
CA THR A 906 -1.20 42.26 -6.02
C THR A 906 -1.79 41.59 -7.26
N SER A 907 -1.81 40.25 -7.31
CA SER A 907 -2.38 39.51 -8.44
C SER A 907 -3.91 39.52 -8.46
N GLY A 908 -4.57 39.78 -7.32
CA GLY A 908 -6.03 39.76 -7.21
C GLY A 908 -6.66 38.36 -7.33
N ASN A 909 -5.84 37.31 -7.45
CA ASN A 909 -6.26 35.91 -7.57
C ASN A 909 -6.53 35.28 -6.19
N SER A 910 -7.37 34.23 -6.17
CA SER A 910 -7.71 33.47 -4.96
C SER A 910 -6.75 32.30 -4.66
N PHE A 911 -5.77 32.08 -5.54
CA PHE A 911 -4.74 31.05 -5.35
C PHE A 911 -3.81 31.41 -4.18
N PHE A 912 -3.37 30.38 -3.45
CA PHE A 912 -2.50 30.46 -2.27
C PHE A 912 -3.05 31.21 -1.06
N VAL A 913 -4.30 31.65 -1.08
CA VAL A 913 -4.91 32.35 0.06
C VAL A 913 -4.95 31.46 1.30
N LYS A 914 -5.24 30.16 1.15
CA LYS A 914 -5.20 29.19 2.26
C LYS A 914 -3.78 29.03 2.84
N GLU A 915 -2.75 28.92 1.99
CA GLU A 915 -1.34 28.81 2.40
C GLU A 915 -0.88 30.07 3.16
N VAL A 916 -1.24 31.26 2.65
CA VAL A 916 -0.94 32.55 3.30
C VAL A 916 -1.60 32.65 4.67
N LEU A 917 -2.83 32.14 4.80
CA LEU A 917 -3.58 32.10 6.04
C LEU A 917 -3.20 30.94 6.97
N LEU A 918 -2.23 30.11 6.58
CA LEU A 918 -1.74 28.94 7.34
C LEU A 918 -2.79 27.82 7.50
N ASP A 919 -3.83 27.81 6.67
CA ASP A 919 -4.82 26.74 6.62
C ASP A 919 -4.28 25.54 5.82
N VAL A 920 -3.32 24.88 6.44
CA VAL A 920 -2.69 23.66 5.94
C VAL A 920 -3.55 22.46 6.39
N ASN A 921 -3.91 21.58 5.46
CA ASN A 921 -4.78 20.41 5.67
C ASN A 921 -4.40 19.58 6.93
N GLU A 922 -5.37 19.01 7.64
CA GLU A 922 -5.24 18.19 8.87
C GLU A 922 -4.17 17.08 8.80
N LYS A 923 -3.79 16.63 7.60
CA LYS A 923 -2.69 15.66 7.39
C LYS A 923 -1.29 16.21 7.72
N TYR A 924 -1.13 17.53 7.83
CA TYR A 924 0.17 18.20 7.97
C TYR A 924 0.41 18.81 9.36
N TRP A 925 -0.65 19.11 10.13
CA TRP A 925 -0.51 19.53 11.53
C TRP A 925 -0.37 18.31 12.45
N SER A 926 0.61 18.32 13.34
CA SER A 926 0.81 17.23 14.30
C SER A 926 -0.10 17.39 15.53
N ILE A 927 -0.45 16.28 16.20
CA ILE A 927 -1.16 16.29 17.51
C ILE A 927 -0.35 17.08 18.59
N LYS A 928 0.96 17.31 18.37
CA LYS A 928 1.83 18.07 19.27
C LYS A 928 1.70 19.60 19.12
N SER A 929 0.98 20.10 18.10
CA SER A 929 0.97 21.51 17.72
C SER A 929 -0.03 22.40 18.50
N ASN A 930 -0.63 21.90 19.59
CA ASN A 930 -1.60 22.62 20.45
C ASN A 930 -1.06 23.94 21.08
N ASN A 931 0.24 24.22 21.00
CA ASN A 931 0.92 25.46 21.41
C ASN A 931 1.97 25.87 20.36
N TRP A 932 1.58 26.04 19.09
CA TRP A 932 2.52 26.40 18.03
C TRP A 932 3.24 27.74 18.33
N LYS A 933 4.54 27.69 18.68
CA LYS A 933 5.31 28.89 19.06
C LYS A 933 5.69 29.75 17.85
N GLY A 934 5.25 29.41 16.63
CA GLY A 934 5.54 30.16 15.40
C GLY A 934 5.01 31.58 15.38
N PHE A 935 3.97 31.89 16.17
CA PHE A 935 3.36 33.22 16.25
C PHE A 935 3.99 34.19 17.25
N VAL A 936 4.91 33.73 18.10
CA VAL A 936 5.52 34.59 19.11
C VAL A 936 6.19 35.79 18.40
N ASN A 937 5.77 37.00 18.75
CA ASN A 937 6.14 38.31 18.15
C ASN A 937 5.55 38.65 16.75
N HIS A 938 4.75 37.78 16.12
CA HIS A 938 4.19 38.01 14.76
C HIS A 938 2.64 37.94 14.67
N ARG A 939 1.94 37.97 15.81
CA ARG A 939 0.46 37.95 15.85
C ARG A 939 -0.20 39.09 15.07
N ILE A 940 0.35 40.31 15.22
CA ILE A 940 -0.18 41.51 14.55
C ILE A 940 -0.16 41.33 13.03
N GLN A 941 0.94 40.78 12.52
CA GLN A 941 1.13 40.55 11.10
C GLN A 941 0.14 39.52 10.53
N TYR A 942 -0.17 38.45 11.28
CA TYR A 942 -1.21 37.52 10.86
C TYR A 942 -2.61 38.14 10.87
N ASN A 943 -2.93 38.93 11.89
CA ASN A 943 -4.20 39.65 11.95
C ASN A 943 -4.36 40.58 10.76
N GLU A 944 -3.29 41.26 10.30
CA GLU A 944 -3.32 42.04 9.05
C GLU A 944 -3.70 41.20 7.82
N PHE A 945 -3.23 39.94 7.73
CA PHE A 945 -3.59 39.05 6.63
C PHE A 945 -5.06 38.62 6.71
N ALA A 946 -5.51 38.21 7.90
CA ALA A 946 -6.90 37.82 8.15
C ALA A 946 -7.88 38.99 7.89
N ASP A 947 -7.53 40.19 8.34
CA ASP A 947 -8.30 41.42 8.15
C ASP A 947 -8.34 41.87 6.68
N TYR A 948 -7.36 41.49 5.86
CA TYR A 948 -7.40 41.80 4.43
C TYR A 948 -8.38 40.89 3.68
N PHE A 949 -8.37 39.58 3.97
CA PHE A 949 -9.22 38.62 3.27
C PHE A 949 -10.67 38.57 3.82
N LYS A 950 -10.90 38.91 5.10
CA LYS A 950 -12.21 38.99 5.78
C LYS A 950 -13.15 37.84 5.39
N SER A 951 -14.41 38.15 5.10
CA SER A 951 -15.47 37.20 4.78
C SER A 951 -15.23 36.40 3.49
N LYS A 952 -14.32 36.82 2.61
CA LYS A 952 -14.04 36.11 1.35
C LYS A 952 -13.28 34.79 1.54
N SER A 953 -12.63 34.62 2.69
CA SER A 953 -11.83 33.42 3.01
C SER A 953 -12.04 32.96 4.45
N LEU A 954 -13.24 33.24 4.99
CA LEU A 954 -13.64 32.91 6.35
C LEU A 954 -13.45 31.42 6.74
N PRO A 955 -13.69 30.43 5.86
CA PRO A 955 -13.46 29.02 6.20
C PRO A 955 -12.00 28.72 6.58
N HIS A 956 -11.04 29.33 5.87
CA HIS A 956 -9.61 29.14 6.13
C HIS A 956 -9.17 29.79 7.45
N ILE A 957 -9.72 30.97 7.74
CA ILE A 957 -9.49 31.69 9.00
C ILE A 957 -10.04 30.90 10.18
N ILE A 958 -11.29 30.40 10.07
CA ILE A 958 -11.94 29.59 11.11
C ILE A 958 -11.16 28.29 11.35
N SER A 959 -10.73 27.60 10.29
CA SER A 959 -9.95 26.37 10.37
C SER A 959 -8.71 26.54 11.27
N VAL A 960 -7.94 27.61 11.03
CA VAL A 960 -6.73 27.93 11.83
C VAL A 960 -7.07 28.32 13.27
N PHE A 961 -8.13 29.10 13.49
CA PHE A 961 -8.57 29.43 14.84
C PHE A 961 -9.10 28.21 15.62
N SER A 962 -9.73 27.26 14.94
CA SER A 962 -10.28 26.04 15.54
C SER A 962 -9.26 24.93 15.81
N SER A 963 -8.01 25.08 15.33
CA SER A 963 -6.92 24.12 15.55
C SER A 963 -6.01 24.59 16.70
N PHE A 964 -4.84 25.18 16.41
CA PHE A 964 -3.92 25.71 17.43
C PHE A 964 -4.26 27.16 17.85
N GLY A 965 -5.12 27.86 17.10
CA GLY A 965 -5.43 29.28 17.34
C GLY A 965 -6.27 29.54 18.60
N GLU A 966 -7.08 28.56 19.04
CA GLU A 966 -8.03 28.71 20.14
C GLU A 966 -7.35 29.14 21.45
N LYS A 967 -6.17 28.58 21.77
CA LYS A 967 -5.41 28.94 22.98
C LYS A 967 -4.54 30.19 22.83
N PHE A 968 -4.13 30.55 21.62
CA PHE A 968 -3.19 31.67 21.41
C PHE A 968 -3.90 33.01 21.29
N PHE A 969 -5.13 33.02 20.75
CA PHE A 969 -5.92 34.23 20.49
C PHE A 969 -7.05 34.46 21.50
N PHE A 970 -7.59 33.43 22.18
CA PHE A 970 -8.64 33.60 23.20
C PHE A 970 -8.14 33.71 24.66
N HIS A 971 -6.83 33.53 24.94
CA HIS A 971 -6.33 33.46 26.33
C HIS A 971 -5.47 34.65 26.83
N LEU A 972 -5.64 35.86 26.27
CA LEU A 972 -5.01 37.08 26.80
C LEU A 972 -5.99 38.27 26.88
N GLU A 973 -7.17 38.04 27.45
CA GLU A 973 -7.95 39.09 28.13
C GLU A 973 -7.84 38.99 29.67
N SER A 974 -6.91 38.17 30.18
CA SER A 974 -6.66 38.03 31.62
C SER A 974 -5.17 37.98 31.96
N ILE A 975 -4.42 39.03 31.59
CA ILE A 975 -3.24 39.53 32.33
C ILE A 975 -3.30 41.05 32.34
#